data_AF-A0A8H6SJ65-F1
#
_entry.id   AF-A0A8H6SJ65-F1
#
_cell.length_a   1.000
_cell.length_b   1.000
_cell.length_c   1.000
_cell.angle_alpha   90.00
_cell.angle_beta   90.00
_cell.angle_gamma   90.00
#
_symmetry.space_group_name_H-M   'P 1'
#
loop_
_entity.id
_entity.type
_entity.pdbx_description
1 polymer ?
#
loop_
_entity_poly.entity_id
_entity_poly.type
_entity_poly.pdbx_seq_one_letter_code
_entity_poly.pdbx_strand_id
1 'polypeptide(L)'
;MAEPEALATSPCAPPVLSLETAKYLDDIRPSIQAALEKGPGNLLKKWAPAAEVYSDPDIIAHLTSLNLWEVSESLCIGIHELGCFQQDPINRDRVASLYTKTDKFLVNGSAAGKTRLSYEGLCVNWGFLFTLVRDPPLGAQDISPHFIFGEFSTLWGVSETLSAPLVARLLVFKVFLQVACAISNATLTNDHKRSWLLIQLVPELIRMNWDDDVFRTLRRLIAQHDQTNLRHLAADAMADIYNLLPSEDRHLFIVMDQAQVAARRRQLFGPEHFIEEILKAWIPLMRPPSSPLESNFIFVGTEMPKDIGPFGTGFTWVSGTGAFDDPVRQEVYVRKFLPPKICDSNSGRHLLTRIWRWLRGRHRLTASFVQALISEGLEYPHTYLNVFFQHSSGLELQDAKDFIAKEKCSQEIRSGWKHYQLNSPMRFQKLKPEAQELFQTILYRMMTTQTPSLQLSEAYTYLVNNAVAHFVDANQSIVSVDEPIVLAAAASQSLESGWYQRPVSLEQHINLAQLPATAALHCLLFYLARTTHLAAHNFFKFVPSSRYPRWAFRDCQLVYLFRGPGTEDKLGYRSIMITGDPILDTTWPLATQTDSFEELIRWLEGRYATPFCVYSRSIGDVVFFSLRTSTGTFVRVALKVVFSAEEVTLDVWDEAYKSLQVENIIPDPEQHLARFNDALKCVPHGKLAQHKVQRVVSFLRGNDPGPDPRPTIFQSSESDSGDSAVLNALYFREPLKTPLLDSMLAGIGGSCSPKSRRDVGQPLRKQLKRKRSRSDLKY
;
A
#
# COMPACT_ATOMS: atom_id res chain seq x y z
N MET A 1 11.86 37.69 -55.97
CA MET A 1 11.67 39.10 -55.57
C MET A 1 10.20 39.27 -55.27
N ALA A 2 9.83 39.12 -54.01
CA ALA A 2 8.53 39.47 -53.45
C ALA A 2 8.86 40.21 -52.15
N GLU A 3 8.34 41.43 -52.01
CA GLU A 3 8.63 42.32 -50.89
C GLU A 3 8.13 41.72 -49.57
N PRO A 4 8.86 41.86 -48.45
CA PRO A 4 8.33 41.54 -47.14
C PRO A 4 7.42 42.70 -46.69
N GLU A 5 6.13 42.42 -46.51
CA GLU A 5 5.21 43.31 -45.79
C GLU A 5 5.75 43.57 -44.38
N ALA A 6 6.25 44.78 -44.17
CA ALA A 6 6.58 45.28 -42.85
C ALA A 6 5.27 45.48 -42.07
N LEU A 7 4.93 44.49 -41.24
CA LEU A 7 3.93 44.63 -40.18
C LEU A 7 4.34 45.80 -39.27
N ALA A 8 3.66 46.93 -39.46
CA ALA A 8 3.76 48.08 -38.59
C ALA A 8 3.31 47.70 -37.18
N THR A 9 4.27 47.46 -36.29
CA THR A 9 4.07 47.32 -34.85
C THR A 9 3.75 48.69 -34.28
N SER A 10 2.47 49.09 -34.36
CA SER A 10 1.97 50.16 -33.50
C SER A 10 2.24 49.75 -32.04
N PRO A 11 2.91 50.58 -31.22
CA PRO A 11 3.13 50.27 -29.81
C PRO A 11 1.78 50.36 -29.11
N CYS A 12 1.06 49.24 -29.09
CA CYS A 12 -0.15 49.11 -28.30
C CYS A 12 0.24 49.40 -26.85
N ALA A 13 -0.39 50.42 -26.25
CA ALA A 13 -0.16 50.72 -24.84
C ALA A 13 -0.39 49.44 -24.02
N PRO A 14 0.47 49.13 -23.03
CA PRO A 14 0.33 47.92 -22.24
C PRO A 14 -1.08 47.89 -21.62
N PRO A 15 -1.79 46.76 -21.69
CA PRO A 15 -3.15 46.69 -21.19
C PRO A 15 -3.14 46.95 -19.69
N VAL A 16 -3.88 47.99 -19.31
CA VAL A 16 -4.01 48.39 -17.91
C VAL A 16 -4.93 47.39 -17.24
N LEU A 17 -4.49 46.83 -16.09
CA LEU A 17 -5.37 46.08 -15.19
C LEU A 17 -6.67 46.86 -15.00
N SER A 18 -7.82 46.18 -15.05
CA SER A 18 -9.08 46.86 -14.73
C SER A 18 -8.99 47.51 -13.34
N LEU A 19 -9.63 48.66 -13.14
CA LEU A 19 -9.60 49.38 -11.86
C LEU A 19 -10.03 48.47 -10.70
N GLU A 20 -10.98 47.59 -10.95
CA GLU A 20 -11.45 46.60 -9.98
C GLU A 20 -10.38 45.56 -9.64
N THR A 21 -9.68 45.03 -10.66
CA THR A 21 -8.59 44.06 -10.45
C THR A 21 -7.43 44.69 -9.68
N ALA A 22 -7.02 45.91 -10.06
CA ALA A 22 -5.95 46.64 -9.38
C ALA A 22 -6.32 46.93 -7.91
N LYS A 23 -7.53 47.45 -7.68
CA LYS A 23 -8.05 47.68 -6.32
C LYS A 23 -8.07 46.39 -5.50
N TYR A 24 -8.53 45.28 -6.07
CA TYR A 24 -8.56 44.00 -5.38
C TYR A 24 -7.16 43.51 -4.98
N LEU A 25 -6.17 43.66 -5.86
CA LEU A 25 -4.77 43.30 -5.56
C LEU A 25 -4.17 44.18 -4.45
N ASP A 26 -4.54 45.45 -4.39
CA ASP A 26 -4.13 46.33 -3.29
C ASP A 26 -4.86 45.98 -1.98
N ASP A 27 -6.14 45.64 -2.06
CA ASP A 27 -6.95 45.24 -0.90
C ASP A 27 -6.38 43.97 -0.23
N ILE A 28 -5.84 42.99 -0.98
CA ILE A 28 -5.25 41.77 -0.39
C ILE A 28 -3.85 41.97 0.23
N ARG A 29 -3.18 43.08 -0.07
CA ARG A 29 -1.79 43.35 0.36
C ARG A 29 -1.63 43.33 1.89
N PRO A 30 -2.49 43.97 2.70
CA PRO A 30 -2.39 43.91 4.17
C PRO A 30 -2.57 42.49 4.71
N SER A 31 -3.45 41.67 4.11
CA SER A 31 -3.63 40.28 4.52
C SER A 31 -2.40 39.43 4.23
N ILE A 32 -1.76 39.62 3.07
CA ILE A 32 -0.48 38.99 2.73
C ILE A 32 0.62 39.42 3.70
N GLN A 33 0.69 40.71 4.03
CA GLN A 33 1.65 41.24 5.00
C GLN A 33 1.45 40.58 6.38
N ALA A 34 0.22 40.58 6.89
CA ALA A 34 -0.10 39.95 8.17
C ALA A 34 0.19 38.44 8.18
N ALA A 35 0.00 37.76 7.06
CA ALA A 35 0.37 36.36 6.89
C ALA A 35 1.90 36.17 6.97
N LEU A 36 2.66 36.98 6.24
CA LEU A 36 4.13 36.93 6.24
C LEU A 36 4.75 37.26 7.60
N GLU A 37 4.22 38.27 8.30
CA GLU A 37 4.68 38.67 9.64
C GLU A 37 4.47 37.56 10.69
N LYS A 38 3.40 36.76 10.57
CA LYS A 38 3.19 35.58 11.44
C LYS A 38 4.20 34.47 11.18
N GLY A 39 4.68 34.37 9.93
CA GLY A 39 5.53 33.30 9.44
C GLY A 39 4.80 31.95 9.28
N PRO A 40 5.37 31.00 8.53
CA PRO A 40 4.68 29.76 8.15
C PRO A 40 4.30 28.89 9.36
N GLY A 41 5.07 28.98 10.46
CA GLY A 41 4.83 28.26 11.70
C GLY A 41 3.71 28.84 12.59
N ASN A 42 3.04 29.92 12.20
CA ASN A 42 1.88 30.47 12.91
C ASN A 42 0.75 30.92 11.98
N LEU A 43 0.83 30.62 10.67
CA LEU A 43 -0.21 30.98 9.70
C LEU A 43 -1.53 30.27 9.98
N LEU A 44 -1.45 28.98 10.25
CA LEU A 44 -2.62 28.13 10.45
C LEU A 44 -3.00 28.06 11.93
N LYS A 45 -4.29 27.81 12.17
CA LYS A 45 -4.77 27.46 13.51
C LYS A 45 -4.10 26.16 13.93
N LYS A 46 -3.45 26.18 15.10
CA LYS A 46 -2.91 24.97 15.70
C LYS A 46 -4.06 24.11 16.20
N TRP A 47 -4.05 22.84 15.83
CA TRP A 47 -4.94 21.84 16.40
C TRP A 47 -4.55 21.62 17.86
N ALA A 48 -5.56 21.55 18.73
CA ALA A 48 -5.37 21.29 20.14
C ALA A 48 -6.10 20.00 20.53
N PRO A 49 -5.50 19.15 21.37
CA PRO A 49 -6.18 17.98 21.91
C PRO A 49 -7.40 18.43 22.75
N ALA A 50 -8.58 17.95 22.38
CA ALA A 50 -9.82 18.27 23.07
C ALA A 50 -9.83 17.65 24.48
N ALA A 51 -10.17 18.44 25.50
CA ALA A 51 -10.16 18.00 26.91
C ALA A 51 -11.17 16.89 27.18
N GLU A 52 -12.22 16.78 26.35
CA GLU A 52 -13.23 15.71 26.43
C GLU A 52 -12.71 14.38 25.87
N VAL A 53 -11.64 14.41 25.08
CA VAL A 53 -11.04 13.24 24.42
C VAL A 53 -9.79 12.78 25.16
N TYR A 54 -9.04 13.72 25.74
CA TYR A 54 -7.77 13.43 26.42
C TYR A 54 -7.83 13.79 27.90
N SER A 55 -7.52 12.82 28.76
CA SER A 55 -7.41 13.02 30.21
C SER A 55 -5.98 12.99 30.75
N ASP A 56 -5.04 12.40 30.00
CA ASP A 56 -3.64 12.26 30.43
C ASP A 56 -2.81 13.52 30.08
N PRO A 57 -2.25 14.24 31.08
CA PRO A 57 -1.50 15.46 30.85
C PRO A 57 -0.21 15.25 30.05
N ASP A 58 0.43 14.06 30.14
CA ASP A 58 1.64 13.77 29.38
C ASP A 58 1.32 13.64 27.88
N ILE A 59 0.18 13.04 27.57
CA ILE A 59 -0.31 12.89 26.19
C ILE A 59 -0.67 14.26 25.62
N ILE A 60 -1.42 15.07 26.39
CA ILE A 60 -1.78 16.43 25.99
C ILE A 60 -0.52 17.26 25.71
N ALA A 61 0.44 17.26 26.65
CA ALA A 61 1.69 18.00 26.49
C ALA A 61 2.48 17.54 25.26
N HIS A 62 2.57 16.23 25.02
CA HIS A 62 3.22 15.69 23.82
C HIS A 62 2.51 16.17 22.54
N LEU A 63 1.20 15.99 22.42
CA LEU A 63 0.45 16.37 21.23
C LEU A 63 0.47 17.89 20.97
N THR A 64 0.40 18.70 22.03
CA THR A 64 0.58 20.15 21.92
C THR A 64 1.98 20.51 21.42
N SER A 65 3.02 19.79 21.86
CA SER A 65 4.40 20.03 21.41
C SER A 65 4.63 19.74 19.93
N LEU A 66 3.80 18.88 19.32
CA LEU A 66 3.87 18.59 17.89
C LEU A 66 3.43 19.78 17.02
N ASN A 67 2.73 20.77 17.57
CA ASN A 67 2.22 21.91 16.81
C ASN A 67 1.44 21.46 15.55
N LEU A 68 0.53 20.49 15.72
CA LEU A 68 -0.30 19.98 14.63
C LEU A 68 -1.25 21.06 14.10
N TRP A 69 -1.69 20.91 12.86
CA TRP A 69 -2.53 21.91 12.19
C TRP A 69 -3.99 21.51 12.16
N GLU A 70 -4.87 22.49 12.34
CA GLU A 70 -6.30 22.38 12.11
C GLU A 70 -6.65 23.04 10.78
N VAL A 71 -7.29 22.29 9.89
CA VAL A 71 -7.80 22.78 8.60
C VAL A 71 -9.25 22.34 8.48
N SER A 72 -10.16 23.29 8.25
CA SER A 72 -11.60 23.03 8.19
C SER A 72 -12.09 22.24 9.42
N GLU A 73 -11.71 22.70 10.62
CA GLU A 73 -12.10 22.11 11.91
C GLU A 73 -11.59 20.68 12.14
N SER A 74 -10.65 20.21 11.30
CA SER A 74 -10.11 18.86 11.38
C SER A 74 -8.59 18.87 11.48
N LEU A 75 -8.03 17.92 12.24
CA LEU A 75 -6.60 17.65 12.26
C LEU A 75 -6.09 17.36 10.84
N CYS A 76 -4.96 17.97 10.44
CA CYS A 76 -4.34 17.76 9.13
C CYS A 76 -2.84 17.41 9.26
N ILE A 77 -2.50 16.12 9.25
CA ILE A 77 -1.09 15.66 9.31
C ILE A 77 -0.37 15.87 7.97
N GLY A 78 -1.10 15.92 6.85
CA GLY A 78 -0.52 16.04 5.51
C GLY A 78 0.37 17.28 5.29
N ILE A 79 0.19 18.32 6.10
CA ILE A 79 0.96 19.58 6.07
C ILE A 79 1.79 19.81 7.35
N HIS A 80 1.88 18.83 8.24
CA HIS A 80 2.75 18.90 9.42
C HIS A 80 4.23 18.91 9.00
N GLU A 81 5.07 19.73 9.62
CA GLU A 81 6.52 19.85 9.32
C GLU A 81 6.86 20.06 7.83
N LEU A 82 6.11 20.88 7.09
CA LEU A 82 6.41 21.14 5.68
C LEU A 82 7.85 21.63 5.46
N GLY A 83 8.56 21.01 4.53
CA GLY A 83 9.97 21.29 4.24
C GLY A 83 10.95 20.43 5.05
N CYS A 84 10.49 19.48 5.86
CA CYS A 84 11.36 18.61 6.65
C CYS A 84 12.09 17.56 5.81
N PHE A 85 11.68 17.30 4.56
CA PHE A 85 12.36 16.33 3.70
C PHE A 85 13.81 16.70 3.43
N GLN A 86 14.20 17.97 3.61
CA GLN A 86 15.59 18.43 3.49
C GLN A 86 16.52 17.84 4.56
N GLN A 87 15.98 17.35 5.68
CA GLN A 87 16.74 16.77 6.79
C GLN A 87 17.04 15.28 6.58
N ASP A 88 16.29 14.61 5.72
CA ASP A 88 16.49 13.20 5.38
C ASP A 88 17.11 13.08 3.98
N PRO A 89 18.33 12.54 3.84
CA PRO A 89 19.03 12.49 2.55
C PRO A 89 18.20 11.85 1.43
N ILE A 90 17.47 10.78 1.74
CA ILE A 90 16.71 10.01 0.73
C ILE A 90 15.51 10.81 0.23
N ASN A 91 14.76 11.41 1.14
CA ASN A 91 13.63 12.26 0.76
C ASN A 91 14.09 13.55 0.08
N ARG A 92 15.23 14.12 0.48
CA ARG A 92 15.86 15.25 -0.21
C ARG A 92 16.22 14.90 -1.65
N ASP A 93 16.83 13.73 -1.88
CA ASP A 93 17.20 13.28 -3.23
C ASP A 93 15.95 13.03 -4.10
N ARG A 94 14.87 12.50 -3.51
CA ARG A 94 13.57 12.36 -4.20
C ARG A 94 13.01 13.72 -4.63
N VAL A 95 13.01 14.71 -3.74
CA VAL A 95 12.59 16.09 -4.06
C VAL A 95 13.44 16.65 -5.19
N ALA A 96 14.77 16.53 -5.08
CA ALA A 96 15.70 17.02 -6.11
C ALA A 96 15.48 16.36 -7.48
N SER A 97 15.18 15.05 -7.51
CA SER A 97 14.90 14.30 -8.74
C SER A 97 13.59 14.74 -9.43
N LEU A 98 12.64 15.26 -8.65
CA LEU A 98 11.34 15.74 -9.13
C LEU A 98 11.42 17.20 -9.60
N TYR A 99 12.19 18.04 -8.92
CA TYR A 99 12.31 19.47 -9.23
C TYR A 99 13.55 19.77 -10.07
N THR A 100 13.57 19.21 -11.29
CA THR A 100 14.61 19.47 -12.29
C THR A 100 14.08 20.39 -13.39
N LYS A 101 14.97 20.89 -14.26
CA LYS A 101 14.59 21.74 -15.42
C LYS A 101 13.89 20.99 -16.57
N THR A 102 13.25 19.87 -16.27
CA THR A 102 12.52 19.05 -17.25
C THR A 102 11.10 18.86 -16.78
N ASP A 103 10.17 18.89 -17.73
CA ASP A 103 8.77 18.67 -17.42
C ASP A 103 8.53 17.21 -17.00
N LYS A 104 7.63 17.00 -16.03
CA LYS A 104 7.45 15.69 -15.40
C LYS A 104 6.01 15.26 -15.24
N PHE A 105 5.81 13.95 -15.35
CA PHE A 105 4.66 13.24 -14.81
C PHE A 105 5.09 12.44 -13.59
N LEU A 106 4.67 12.86 -12.40
CA LEU A 106 4.81 12.09 -11.17
C LEU A 106 3.61 11.15 -11.01
N VAL A 107 3.82 9.88 -11.32
CA VAL A 107 2.77 8.85 -11.33
C VAL A 107 3.14 7.69 -10.42
N ASN A 108 2.24 7.35 -9.50
CA ASN A 108 2.33 6.19 -8.62
C ASN A 108 0.93 5.87 -8.07
N GLY A 109 0.76 4.73 -7.40
CA GLY A 109 -0.49 4.28 -6.80
C GLY A 109 -1.12 5.36 -5.92
N SER A 110 -2.47 5.36 -5.84
CA SER A 110 -3.19 6.22 -4.89
C SER A 110 -2.61 6.02 -3.49
N ALA A 111 -2.52 7.05 -2.65
CA ALA A 111 -1.91 6.99 -1.31
C ALA A 111 -0.36 6.88 -1.23
N ALA A 112 0.39 6.81 -2.34
CA ALA A 112 1.86 6.64 -2.31
C ALA A 112 2.69 7.86 -1.83
N GLY A 113 2.09 8.99 -1.46
CA GLY A 113 2.82 10.18 -0.95
C GLY A 113 3.19 11.23 -1.99
N LYS A 114 2.75 11.07 -3.25
CA LYS A 114 2.94 12.04 -4.36
C LYS A 114 2.69 13.50 -3.96
N THR A 115 1.49 13.78 -3.44
CA THR A 115 1.06 15.12 -3.03
C THR A 115 2.00 15.71 -1.97
N ARG A 116 2.42 14.92 -0.97
CA ARG A 116 3.37 15.39 0.04
C ARG A 116 4.73 15.71 -0.59
N LEU A 117 5.22 14.86 -1.50
CA LEU A 117 6.50 15.11 -2.19
C LEU A 117 6.47 16.42 -2.99
N SER A 118 5.34 16.73 -3.64
CA SER A 118 5.14 18.00 -4.33
C SER A 118 5.09 19.20 -3.38
N TYR A 119 4.48 19.06 -2.20
CA TYR A 119 4.49 20.12 -1.20
C TYR A 119 5.91 20.39 -0.70
N GLU A 120 6.68 19.33 -0.43
CA GLU A 120 8.06 19.42 0.03
C GLU A 120 8.98 20.10 -0.97
N GLY A 121 8.81 19.84 -2.27
CA GLY A 121 9.58 20.53 -3.29
C GLY A 121 9.20 22.00 -3.47
N LEU A 122 7.93 22.37 -3.28
CA LEU A 122 7.50 23.78 -3.25
C LEU A 122 7.91 24.51 -1.95
N CYS A 123 8.40 23.80 -0.92
CA CYS A 123 9.01 24.44 0.25
C CYS A 123 10.44 24.93 -0.02
N VAL A 124 11.09 24.44 -1.09
CA VAL A 124 12.47 24.80 -1.44
C VAL A 124 12.61 25.40 -2.84
N ASN A 125 11.58 25.31 -3.68
CA ASN A 125 11.52 25.95 -5.00
C ASN A 125 10.31 26.88 -5.09
N TRP A 126 10.43 27.98 -5.84
CA TRP A 126 9.28 28.83 -6.16
C TRP A 126 8.37 28.17 -7.18
N GLY A 127 7.07 28.33 -7.01
CA GLY A 127 6.12 27.73 -7.92
C GLY A 127 4.66 27.84 -7.53
N PHE A 128 3.81 27.26 -8.36
CA PHE A 128 2.36 27.30 -8.26
C PHE A 128 1.79 25.90 -8.07
N LEU A 129 0.88 25.72 -7.12
CA LEU A 129 0.21 24.46 -6.84
C LEU A 129 -1.28 24.50 -7.24
N PHE A 130 -1.60 23.94 -8.39
CA PHE A 130 -2.97 23.78 -8.83
C PHE A 130 -3.52 22.43 -8.38
N THR A 131 -4.67 22.42 -7.69
CA THR A 131 -5.29 21.18 -7.17
C THR A 131 -6.61 20.95 -7.89
N LEU A 132 -6.69 19.93 -8.75
CA LEU A 132 -7.91 19.67 -9.53
C LEU A 132 -9.06 19.10 -8.69
N VAL A 133 -8.74 18.38 -7.62
CA VAL A 133 -9.69 17.82 -6.65
C VAL A 133 -9.12 17.97 -5.25
N ARG A 134 -9.88 18.63 -4.36
CA ARG A 134 -9.53 18.79 -2.96
C ARG A 134 -9.82 17.48 -2.21
N ASP A 135 -8.78 16.69 -1.94
CA ASP A 135 -8.86 15.55 -1.02
C ASP A 135 -7.49 15.26 -0.33
N PRO A 136 -7.25 15.67 0.93
CA PRO A 136 -8.13 16.38 1.89
C PRO A 136 -8.56 17.78 1.40
N PRO A 137 -9.40 18.57 2.12
CA PRO A 137 -9.87 19.88 1.66
C PRO A 137 -8.77 20.96 1.60
N LEU A 138 -7.65 20.69 0.94
CA LEU A 138 -6.53 21.59 0.66
C LEU A 138 -6.52 21.97 -0.81
N GLY A 139 -6.06 23.18 -1.10
CA GLY A 139 -5.93 23.74 -2.44
C GLY A 139 -7.04 24.75 -2.76
N ALA A 140 -6.67 25.77 -3.53
CA ALA A 140 -7.61 26.70 -4.14
C ALA A 140 -8.55 26.01 -5.14
N GLN A 141 -9.73 26.58 -5.35
CA GLN A 141 -10.76 26.06 -6.26
C GLN A 141 -10.75 26.72 -7.63
N ASP A 142 -9.72 27.51 -7.93
CA ASP A 142 -9.57 28.32 -9.13
C ASP A 142 -9.53 27.52 -10.44
N ILE A 143 -9.09 26.26 -10.40
CA ILE A 143 -9.05 25.35 -11.57
C ILE A 143 -9.97 24.12 -11.43
N SER A 144 -10.88 24.11 -10.46
CA SER A 144 -11.74 22.92 -10.27
C SER A 144 -12.55 22.66 -11.54
N PRO A 145 -12.47 21.43 -12.10
CA PRO A 145 -13.22 21.01 -13.27
C PRO A 145 -14.68 21.44 -13.24
N HIS A 146 -15.37 21.22 -12.11
CA HIS A 146 -16.80 21.54 -11.98
C HIS A 146 -17.13 22.99 -12.30
N PHE A 147 -16.24 23.94 -11.97
CA PHE A 147 -16.44 25.35 -12.29
C PHE A 147 -16.09 25.67 -13.73
N ILE A 148 -14.95 25.18 -14.20
CA ILE A 148 -14.52 25.41 -15.59
C ILE A 148 -15.60 24.88 -16.57
N PHE A 149 -16.16 23.70 -16.30
CA PHE A 149 -17.21 23.12 -17.15
C PHE A 149 -18.57 23.80 -17.06
N GLY A 150 -18.93 24.35 -15.89
CA GLY A 150 -20.12 25.19 -15.78
C GLY A 150 -19.99 26.45 -16.65
N GLU A 151 -18.80 27.05 -16.67
CA GLU A 151 -18.52 28.32 -17.36
C GLU A 151 -18.33 28.18 -18.88
N PHE A 152 -17.87 27.02 -19.39
CA PHE A 152 -17.81 26.77 -20.85
C PHE A 152 -19.18 26.86 -21.54
N SER A 153 -20.28 26.71 -20.80
CA SER A 153 -21.61 26.83 -21.36
C SER A 153 -22.03 28.28 -21.67
N THR A 154 -21.27 29.29 -21.19
CA THR A 154 -21.72 30.68 -21.15
C THR A 154 -20.72 31.69 -21.74
N LEU A 155 -20.35 31.59 -23.03
CA LEU A 155 -19.79 32.67 -23.88
C LEU A 155 -18.25 32.82 -23.98
N TRP A 156 -17.41 32.05 -23.28
CA TRP A 156 -15.95 32.25 -23.30
C TRP A 156 -15.19 31.19 -24.10
N GLY A 157 -14.07 31.59 -24.73
CA GLY A 157 -13.15 30.65 -25.36
C GLY A 157 -12.46 29.76 -24.32
N VAL A 158 -12.10 28.55 -24.75
CA VAL A 158 -11.50 27.53 -23.85
C VAL A 158 -10.17 28.00 -23.29
N SER A 159 -9.37 28.65 -24.13
CA SER A 159 -8.03 29.15 -23.82
C SER A 159 -8.06 30.22 -22.73
N GLU A 160 -8.98 31.19 -22.82
CA GLU A 160 -9.13 32.30 -21.88
C GLU A 160 -9.54 31.78 -20.51
N THR A 161 -10.53 30.88 -20.49
CA THR A 161 -11.04 30.25 -19.26
C THR A 161 -9.94 29.48 -18.52
N LEU A 162 -9.05 28.82 -19.26
CA LEU A 162 -7.91 28.10 -18.69
C LEU A 162 -6.73 29.02 -18.35
N SER A 163 -6.52 30.10 -19.10
CA SER A 163 -5.43 31.06 -18.87
C SER A 163 -5.65 31.91 -17.62
N ALA A 164 -6.90 32.33 -17.35
CA ALA A 164 -7.23 33.22 -16.24
C ALA A 164 -6.77 32.72 -14.85
N PRO A 165 -6.94 31.44 -14.44
CA PRO A 165 -6.37 30.92 -13.19
C PRO A 165 -4.87 31.15 -13.05
N LEU A 166 -4.08 30.91 -14.10
CA LEU A 166 -2.64 31.08 -14.07
C LEU A 166 -2.25 32.56 -13.93
N VAL A 167 -2.88 33.44 -14.71
CA VAL A 167 -2.65 34.90 -14.62
C VAL A 167 -3.01 35.43 -13.23
N ALA A 168 -4.14 34.98 -12.66
CA ALA A 168 -4.54 35.34 -11.31
C ALA A 168 -3.45 34.96 -10.29
N ARG A 169 -2.89 33.74 -10.37
CA ARG A 169 -1.80 33.33 -9.48
C ARG A 169 -0.51 34.12 -9.67
N LEU A 170 -0.15 34.45 -10.91
CA LEU A 170 1.02 35.29 -11.20
C LEU A 170 0.88 36.67 -10.55
N LEU A 171 -0.29 37.29 -10.63
CA LEU A 171 -0.54 38.61 -10.05
C LEU A 171 -0.53 38.57 -8.52
N VAL A 172 -1.18 37.58 -7.89
CA VAL A 172 -1.11 37.42 -6.43
C VAL A 172 0.32 37.13 -5.98
N PHE A 173 1.07 36.32 -6.74
CA PHE A 173 2.46 36.00 -6.41
C PHE A 173 3.38 37.21 -6.55
N LYS A 174 3.18 38.06 -7.57
CA LYS A 174 3.85 39.35 -7.69
C LYS A 174 3.62 40.20 -6.44
N VAL A 175 2.37 40.36 -6.00
CA VAL A 175 2.04 41.11 -4.78
C VAL A 175 2.70 40.47 -3.55
N PHE A 176 2.65 39.14 -3.45
CA PHE A 176 3.32 38.38 -2.39
C PHE A 176 4.83 38.68 -2.31
N LEU A 177 5.54 38.62 -3.44
CA LEU A 177 6.97 38.90 -3.50
C LEU A 177 7.29 40.35 -3.15
N GLN A 178 6.49 41.32 -3.64
CA GLN A 178 6.66 42.73 -3.29
C GLN A 178 6.58 42.95 -1.77
N VAL A 179 5.58 42.34 -1.12
CA VAL A 179 5.40 42.44 0.33
C VAL A 179 6.51 41.72 1.08
N ALA A 180 6.88 40.50 0.67
CA ALA A 180 7.97 39.74 1.27
C ALA A 180 9.31 40.49 1.18
N CYS A 181 9.62 41.08 0.03
CA CYS A 181 10.82 41.90 -0.14
C CYS A 181 10.78 43.17 0.72
N ALA A 182 9.62 43.81 0.86
CA ALA A 182 9.48 45.00 1.71
C ALA A 182 9.70 44.70 3.20
N ILE A 183 9.17 43.56 3.70
CA ILE A 183 9.30 43.15 5.10
C ILE A 183 10.72 42.65 5.41
N SER A 184 11.33 41.90 4.48
CA SER A 184 12.58 41.18 4.71
C SER A 184 13.81 41.87 4.12
N ASN A 185 13.73 43.18 3.86
CA ASN A 185 14.82 43.97 3.24
C ASN A 185 15.40 43.28 1.99
N ALA A 186 14.53 42.88 1.07
CA ALA A 186 14.82 42.16 -0.17
C ALA A 186 15.41 40.73 -0.02
N THR A 187 15.49 40.19 1.20
CA THR A 187 15.97 38.82 1.42
C THR A 187 14.81 37.83 1.43
N LEU A 188 14.73 36.99 0.40
CA LEU A 188 13.77 35.89 0.32
C LEU A 188 14.37 34.61 0.90
N THR A 189 13.53 33.79 1.53
CA THR A 189 13.96 32.59 2.29
C THR A 189 13.02 31.42 2.03
N ASN A 190 13.41 30.21 2.45
CA ASN A 190 12.53 29.04 2.38
C ASN A 190 11.25 29.18 3.23
N ASP A 191 11.24 30.03 4.27
CA ASP A 191 10.02 30.30 5.03
C ASP A 191 9.02 31.14 4.23
N HIS A 192 9.50 32.02 3.35
CA HIS A 192 8.64 32.69 2.39
C HIS A 192 8.07 31.69 1.36
N LYS A 193 8.87 30.75 0.86
CA LYS A 193 8.40 29.66 -0.03
C LYS A 193 7.32 28.81 0.64
N ARG A 194 7.54 28.41 1.91
CA ARG A 194 6.54 27.69 2.73
C ARG A 194 5.27 28.50 2.94
N SER A 195 5.38 29.79 3.25
CA SER A 195 4.22 30.68 3.42
C SER A 195 3.41 30.80 2.13
N TRP A 196 4.09 30.93 1.00
CA TRP A 196 3.45 30.95 -0.32
C TRP A 196 2.72 29.65 -0.63
N LEU A 197 3.33 28.50 -0.34
CA LEU A 197 2.67 27.20 -0.47
C LEU A 197 1.42 27.10 0.42
N LEU A 198 1.51 27.52 1.69
CA LEU A 198 0.39 27.49 2.63
C LEU A 198 -0.78 28.36 2.17
N ILE A 199 -0.52 29.54 1.61
CA ILE A 199 -1.55 30.40 1.01
C ILE A 199 -2.25 29.69 -0.17
N GLN A 200 -1.53 28.91 -0.97
CA GLN A 200 -2.13 28.14 -2.07
C GLN A 200 -2.93 26.94 -1.59
N LEU A 201 -2.55 26.33 -0.47
CA LEU A 201 -3.24 25.20 0.16
C LEU A 201 -4.46 25.63 0.97
N VAL A 202 -4.40 26.78 1.62
CA VAL A 202 -5.47 27.35 2.46
C VAL A 202 -5.62 28.83 2.08
N PRO A 203 -6.25 29.14 0.94
CA PRO A 203 -6.44 30.53 0.49
C PRO A 203 -7.17 31.42 1.49
N GLU A 204 -7.93 30.81 2.41
CA GLU A 204 -8.61 31.47 3.51
C GLU A 204 -7.65 32.27 4.41
N LEU A 205 -6.34 31.96 4.38
CA LEU A 205 -5.31 32.68 5.12
C LEU A 205 -5.16 34.15 4.74
N ILE A 206 -5.50 34.51 3.49
CA ILE A 206 -5.44 35.89 3.00
C ILE A 206 -6.78 36.37 2.47
N ARG A 207 -7.86 35.69 2.87
CA ARG A 207 -9.21 35.97 2.41
C ARG A 207 -9.72 37.30 2.97
N MET A 208 -10.33 38.07 2.08
CA MET A 208 -11.09 39.28 2.39
C MET A 208 -12.49 38.90 2.90
N ASN A 209 -13.34 39.87 3.25
CA ASN A 209 -14.75 39.66 3.66
C ASN A 209 -15.67 39.01 2.59
N TRP A 210 -15.10 38.35 1.58
CA TRP A 210 -15.79 37.77 0.44
C TRP A 210 -16.07 36.29 0.70
N ASP A 211 -17.10 35.75 0.06
CA ASP A 211 -17.50 34.35 0.25
C ASP A 211 -16.59 33.32 -0.47
N ASP A 212 -15.64 33.78 -1.30
CA ASP A 212 -14.82 32.93 -2.18
C ASP A 212 -13.31 33.05 -1.91
N ASP A 213 -12.54 32.10 -2.45
CA ASP A 213 -11.08 32.11 -2.34
C ASP A 213 -10.42 33.21 -3.20
N VAL A 214 -9.24 33.68 -2.77
CA VAL A 214 -8.57 34.84 -3.38
C VAL A 214 -8.27 34.66 -4.86
N PHE A 215 -7.85 33.45 -5.25
CA PHE A 215 -7.45 33.12 -6.62
C PHE A 215 -8.67 33.00 -7.53
N ARG A 216 -9.75 32.41 -7.02
CA ARG A 216 -11.01 32.28 -7.72
C ARG A 216 -11.70 33.61 -7.95
N THR A 217 -11.70 34.48 -6.94
CA THR A 217 -12.21 35.86 -7.08
C THR A 217 -11.43 36.59 -8.17
N LEU A 218 -10.11 36.58 -8.10
CA LEU A 218 -9.26 37.27 -9.07
C LEU A 218 -9.40 36.69 -10.48
N ARG A 219 -9.51 35.36 -10.58
CA ARG A 219 -9.83 34.68 -11.84
C ARG A 219 -11.10 35.25 -12.47
N ARG A 220 -12.19 35.45 -11.72
CA ARG A 220 -13.45 36.00 -12.26
C ARG A 220 -13.29 37.43 -12.76
N LEU A 221 -12.53 38.26 -12.03
CA LEU A 221 -12.25 39.63 -12.44
C LEU A 221 -11.45 39.68 -13.75
N ILE A 222 -10.48 38.79 -13.88
CA ILE A 222 -9.58 38.74 -15.03
C ILE A 222 -10.18 37.97 -16.21
N ALA A 223 -11.10 37.04 -15.95
CA ALA A 223 -11.76 36.25 -16.99
C ALA A 223 -12.51 37.14 -18.00
N GLN A 224 -12.76 38.42 -17.69
CA GLN A 224 -13.35 39.38 -18.61
C GLN A 224 -12.44 39.78 -19.79
N HIS A 225 -11.15 39.46 -19.72
CA HIS A 225 -10.15 39.81 -20.72
C HIS A 225 -10.02 38.74 -21.81
N ASP A 226 -9.71 39.17 -23.04
CA ASP A 226 -9.33 38.27 -24.13
C ASP A 226 -7.93 37.66 -23.94
N GLN A 227 -7.59 36.65 -24.75
CA GLN A 227 -6.31 35.95 -24.65
C GLN A 227 -5.08 36.86 -24.84
N THR A 228 -5.20 37.91 -25.65
CA THR A 228 -4.11 38.87 -25.90
C THR A 228 -3.81 39.66 -24.64
N ASN A 229 -4.84 40.19 -24.00
CA ASN A 229 -4.72 40.90 -22.73
C ASN A 229 -4.18 39.99 -21.62
N LEU A 230 -4.65 38.74 -21.53
CA LEU A 230 -4.13 37.76 -20.57
C LEU A 230 -2.63 37.48 -20.77
N ARG A 231 -2.17 37.39 -22.02
CA ARG A 231 -0.73 37.24 -22.35
C ARG A 231 0.09 38.44 -21.91
N HIS A 232 -0.39 39.64 -22.14
CA HIS A 232 0.29 40.85 -21.69
C HIS A 232 0.35 40.94 -20.17
N LEU A 233 -0.77 40.70 -19.48
CA LEU A 233 -0.79 40.67 -18.00
C LEU A 233 0.16 39.61 -17.43
N ALA A 234 0.22 38.43 -18.04
CA ALA A 234 1.18 37.40 -17.66
C ALA A 234 2.64 37.85 -17.88
N ALA A 235 2.94 38.42 -19.04
CA ALA A 235 4.28 38.89 -19.38
C ALA A 235 4.75 40.00 -18.43
N ASP A 236 3.89 40.98 -18.14
CA ASP A 236 4.19 42.07 -17.21
C ASP A 236 4.41 41.54 -15.79
N ALA A 237 3.53 40.64 -15.31
CA ALA A 237 3.70 40.02 -14.01
C ALA A 237 5.01 39.21 -13.91
N MET A 238 5.35 38.45 -14.96
CA MET A 238 6.58 37.65 -15.03
C MET A 238 7.83 38.54 -15.05
N ALA A 239 7.81 39.67 -15.76
CA ALA A 239 8.92 40.63 -15.75
C ALA A 239 9.16 41.21 -14.35
N ASP A 240 8.09 41.55 -13.62
CA ASP A 240 8.21 42.03 -12.24
C ASP A 240 8.68 40.94 -11.28
N ILE A 241 8.16 39.72 -11.42
CA ILE A 241 8.60 38.56 -10.63
C ILE A 241 10.10 38.30 -10.85
N TYR A 242 10.58 38.36 -12.10
CA TYR A 242 12.00 38.22 -12.42
C TYR A 242 12.89 39.24 -11.71
N ASN A 243 12.43 40.48 -11.63
CA ASN A 243 13.15 41.56 -10.97
C ASN A 243 13.15 41.42 -9.44
N LEU A 244 12.13 40.78 -8.87
CA LEU A 244 12.00 40.54 -7.43
C LEU A 244 12.74 39.29 -6.94
N LEU A 245 12.93 38.29 -7.80
CA LEU A 245 13.58 37.03 -7.44
C LEU A 245 15.12 37.11 -7.54
N PRO A 246 15.85 36.50 -6.57
CA PRO A 246 17.29 36.28 -6.66
C PRO A 246 17.68 35.49 -7.91
N SER A 247 18.89 35.69 -8.41
CA SER A 247 19.38 35.08 -9.66
C SER A 247 19.23 33.55 -9.71
N GLU A 248 19.52 32.89 -8.60
CA GLU A 248 19.49 31.45 -8.38
C GLU A 248 18.07 30.88 -8.28
N ASP A 249 17.08 31.73 -8.03
CA ASP A 249 15.68 31.38 -7.76
C ASP A 249 14.75 31.75 -8.94
N ARG A 250 15.30 32.19 -10.09
CA ARG A 250 14.56 32.60 -11.31
C ARG A 250 13.97 31.45 -12.13
N HIS A 251 13.66 30.35 -11.47
CA HIS A 251 13.06 29.18 -12.06
C HIS A 251 11.75 28.84 -11.33
N LEU A 252 10.65 28.79 -12.07
CA LEU A 252 9.31 28.58 -11.51
C LEU A 252 8.75 27.19 -11.84
N PHE A 253 8.23 26.51 -10.84
CA PHE A 253 7.56 25.21 -11.05
C PHE A 253 6.05 25.38 -11.07
N ILE A 254 5.36 24.73 -12.01
CA ILE A 254 3.91 24.66 -12.08
C ILE A 254 3.49 23.22 -11.76
N VAL A 255 2.99 23.00 -10.55
CA VAL A 255 2.55 21.69 -10.07
C VAL A 255 1.04 21.57 -10.27
N MET A 256 0.61 20.53 -10.97
CA MET A 256 -0.80 20.16 -11.14
C MET A 256 -1.10 18.88 -10.33
N ASP A 257 -1.63 19.03 -9.13
CA ASP A 257 -2.02 17.91 -8.27
C ASP A 257 -3.38 17.32 -8.64
N GLN A 258 -3.49 16.01 -8.44
CA GLN A 258 -4.62 15.18 -8.87
C GLN A 258 -4.91 15.26 -10.38
N ALA A 259 -3.87 15.39 -11.20
CA ALA A 259 -3.98 15.56 -12.66
C ALA A 259 -4.71 14.40 -13.37
N GLN A 260 -4.88 13.23 -12.75
CA GLN A 260 -5.69 12.13 -13.31
C GLN A 260 -7.16 12.53 -13.49
N VAL A 261 -7.62 13.55 -12.76
CA VAL A 261 -8.97 14.11 -12.90
C VAL A 261 -9.12 14.79 -14.26
N ALA A 262 -8.09 15.51 -14.71
CA ALA A 262 -8.05 16.07 -16.06
C ALA A 262 -7.89 14.97 -17.11
N ALA A 263 -6.97 14.02 -16.87
CA ALA A 263 -6.71 12.92 -17.79
C ALA A 263 -7.96 12.12 -18.17
N ARG A 264 -8.86 11.87 -17.20
CA ARG A 264 -10.10 11.11 -17.40
C ARG A 264 -11.20 11.84 -18.19
N ARG A 265 -11.05 13.15 -18.45
CA ARG A 265 -12.09 13.99 -19.08
C ARG A 265 -11.87 14.22 -20.59
N ARG A 266 -11.43 13.19 -21.32
CA ARG A 266 -11.16 13.28 -22.77
C ARG A 266 -12.38 13.71 -23.60
N GLN A 267 -13.57 13.23 -23.27
CA GLN A 267 -14.78 13.42 -24.08
C GLN A 267 -15.27 14.89 -24.17
N LEU A 268 -14.73 15.80 -23.35
CA LEU A 268 -15.25 17.17 -23.24
C LEU A 268 -14.63 18.14 -24.27
N PHE A 269 -13.47 17.81 -24.85
CA PHE A 269 -12.76 18.68 -25.80
C PHE A 269 -12.45 17.98 -27.13
N GLY A 270 -13.26 16.97 -27.48
CA GLY A 270 -13.04 16.19 -28.70
C GLY A 270 -11.95 15.12 -28.54
N PRO A 271 -10.99 15.00 -29.47
CA PRO A 271 -9.97 13.95 -29.42
C PRO A 271 -8.90 14.18 -28.35
N GLU A 272 -8.74 15.44 -27.89
CA GLU A 272 -7.66 15.90 -27.04
C GLU A 272 -7.91 15.69 -25.54
N HIS A 273 -6.83 15.63 -24.77
CA HIS A 273 -6.92 15.50 -23.32
C HIS A 273 -7.06 16.88 -22.65
N PHE A 274 -7.81 16.98 -21.55
CA PHE A 274 -7.92 18.25 -20.81
C PHE A 274 -6.55 18.78 -20.33
N ILE A 275 -5.59 17.89 -20.07
CA ILE A 275 -4.20 18.26 -19.77
C ILE A 275 -3.57 18.99 -20.96
N GLU A 276 -3.82 18.54 -22.19
CA GLU A 276 -3.30 19.14 -23.41
C GLU A 276 -3.86 20.57 -23.60
N GLU A 277 -5.15 20.78 -23.36
CA GLU A 277 -5.77 22.10 -23.39
C GLU A 277 -5.17 23.06 -22.35
N ILE A 278 -4.90 22.56 -21.13
CA ILE A 278 -4.19 23.33 -20.11
C ILE A 278 -2.78 23.71 -20.60
N LEU A 279 -2.03 22.76 -21.18
CA LEU A 279 -0.69 23.02 -21.69
C LEU A 279 -0.70 24.02 -22.86
N LYS A 280 -1.65 23.89 -23.78
CA LYS A 280 -1.85 24.83 -24.91
C LYS A 280 -2.12 26.24 -24.44
N ALA A 281 -2.92 26.40 -23.38
CA ALA A 281 -3.21 27.69 -22.78
C ALA A 281 -2.00 28.26 -22.01
N TRP A 282 -1.28 27.42 -21.26
CA TRP A 282 -0.30 27.88 -20.26
C TRP A 282 1.13 28.00 -20.77
N ILE A 283 1.58 27.12 -21.68
CA ILE A 283 2.94 27.17 -22.23
C ILE A 283 3.23 28.55 -22.86
N PRO A 284 2.35 29.14 -23.71
CA PRO A 284 2.60 30.46 -24.27
C PRO A 284 2.69 31.59 -23.23
N LEU A 285 2.07 31.41 -22.05
CA LEU A 285 2.10 32.38 -20.95
C LEU A 285 3.36 32.25 -20.10
N MET A 286 3.81 31.02 -19.83
CA MET A 286 4.94 30.73 -18.94
C MET A 286 6.28 30.64 -19.66
N ARG A 287 6.27 30.45 -20.98
CA ARG A 287 7.45 30.32 -21.84
C ARG A 287 7.35 31.18 -23.10
N PRO A 288 6.99 32.48 -23.03
CA PRO A 288 7.09 33.33 -24.20
C PRO A 288 8.55 33.40 -24.68
N PRO A 289 8.81 33.60 -25.98
CA PRO A 289 10.18 33.66 -26.53
C PRO A 289 11.09 34.70 -25.84
N SER A 290 10.49 35.75 -25.28
CA SER A 290 11.15 36.82 -24.54
C SER A 290 11.13 36.63 -23.01
N SER A 291 10.67 35.49 -22.50
CA SER A 291 10.56 35.25 -21.06
C SER A 291 11.94 35.31 -20.41
N PRO A 292 12.14 36.16 -19.39
CA PRO A 292 13.38 36.14 -18.62
C PRO A 292 13.37 35.01 -17.56
N LEU A 293 12.19 34.45 -17.25
CA LEU A 293 12.02 33.35 -16.30
C LEU A 293 11.91 32.01 -17.02
N GLU A 294 12.61 31.03 -16.48
CA GLU A 294 12.43 29.64 -16.86
C GLU A 294 11.27 29.02 -16.06
N SER A 295 10.57 28.07 -16.66
CA SER A 295 9.47 27.38 -15.98
C SER A 295 9.34 25.91 -16.38
N ASN A 296 8.95 25.07 -15.43
CA ASN A 296 8.71 23.64 -15.64
C ASN A 296 7.38 23.15 -15.05
N PHE A 297 6.73 22.24 -15.75
CA PHE A 297 5.45 21.65 -15.34
C PHE A 297 5.67 20.29 -14.68
N ILE A 298 4.97 20.06 -13.58
CA ILE A 298 4.94 18.78 -12.86
C ILE A 298 3.48 18.37 -12.69
N PHE A 299 3.05 17.36 -13.44
CA PHE A 299 1.71 16.77 -13.28
C PHE A 299 1.77 15.59 -12.34
N VAL A 300 0.93 15.62 -11.32
CA VAL A 300 0.97 14.66 -10.22
C VAL A 300 -0.34 13.89 -10.20
N GLY A 301 -0.28 12.55 -10.24
CA GLY A 301 -1.50 11.76 -10.18
C GLY A 301 -1.30 10.25 -10.24
N THR A 302 -2.40 9.50 -10.33
CA THR A 302 -2.36 8.02 -10.29
C THR A 302 -2.45 7.35 -11.65
N GLU A 303 -3.20 7.94 -12.57
CA GLU A 303 -3.53 7.37 -13.87
C GLU A 303 -3.42 8.49 -14.91
N MET A 304 -2.32 8.49 -15.67
CA MET A 304 -2.10 9.43 -16.76
C MET A 304 -1.93 8.67 -18.08
N PRO A 305 -2.51 9.17 -19.19
CA PRO A 305 -2.25 8.61 -20.51
C PRO A 305 -0.77 8.84 -20.86
N LYS A 306 -0.12 7.82 -21.44
CA LYS A 306 1.25 7.98 -21.96
C LYS A 306 1.29 8.85 -23.23
N ASP A 307 0.16 8.96 -23.91
CA ASP A 307 -0.03 9.78 -25.10
C ASP A 307 -0.84 11.04 -24.73
N ILE A 308 -0.15 12.12 -24.35
CA ILE A 308 -0.74 13.44 -24.04
C ILE A 308 -0.60 14.37 -25.26
N GLY A 309 -0.50 13.79 -26.46
CA GLY A 309 -0.32 14.54 -27.69
C GLY A 309 1.04 15.25 -27.77
N PRO A 310 1.22 16.17 -28.73
CA PRO A 310 2.50 16.82 -29.02
C PRO A 310 3.02 17.66 -27.84
N PHE A 311 2.14 18.27 -27.05
CA PHE A 311 2.54 19.10 -25.91
C PHE A 311 3.08 18.28 -24.73
N GLY A 312 2.80 16.98 -24.69
CA GLY A 312 3.42 16.05 -23.74
C GLY A 312 4.76 15.49 -24.20
N THR A 313 5.17 15.74 -25.46
CA THR A 313 6.44 15.21 -25.97
C THR A 313 7.61 15.86 -25.23
N GLY A 314 8.48 15.04 -24.64
CA GLY A 314 9.62 15.50 -23.82
C GLY A 314 9.37 15.50 -22.31
N PHE A 315 8.15 15.23 -21.83
CA PHE A 315 7.92 15.01 -20.40
C PHE A 315 8.56 13.71 -19.93
N THR A 316 9.20 13.75 -18.77
CA THR A 316 9.80 12.58 -18.11
C THR A 316 8.85 11.97 -17.11
N TRP A 317 8.79 10.64 -17.07
CA TRP A 317 7.93 9.89 -16.15
C TRP A 317 8.74 9.51 -14.92
N VAL A 318 8.23 9.88 -13.74
CA VAL A 318 8.85 9.57 -12.45
C VAL A 318 7.80 8.98 -11.51
N SER A 319 8.25 8.10 -10.60
CA SER A 319 7.36 7.40 -9.66
C SER A 319 7.94 7.26 -8.26
N GLY A 320 9.17 7.74 -8.04
CA GLY A 320 9.90 7.66 -6.77
C GLY A 320 9.33 8.59 -5.70
N THR A 321 8.17 8.22 -5.13
CA THR A 321 7.50 8.94 -4.05
C THR A 321 7.98 8.55 -2.66
N GLY A 322 8.64 7.39 -2.58
CA GLY A 322 8.86 6.67 -1.34
C GLY A 322 7.69 5.77 -0.94
N ALA A 323 8.00 4.89 0.00
CA ALA A 323 7.07 4.00 0.67
C ALA A 323 7.56 3.77 2.10
N PHE A 324 6.67 3.26 2.94
CA PHE A 324 7.01 2.56 4.18
C PHE A 324 7.32 1.10 3.85
N ASP A 325 8.41 0.90 3.13
CA ASP A 325 8.99 -0.40 2.75
C ASP A 325 10.08 -0.86 3.73
N ASP A 326 10.44 -0.01 4.69
CA ASP A 326 11.36 -0.30 5.79
C ASP A 326 10.65 -0.16 7.15
N PRO A 327 10.68 -1.20 8.01
CA PRO A 327 9.99 -1.18 9.30
C PRO A 327 10.52 -0.09 10.23
N VAL A 328 11.83 0.16 10.21
CA VAL A 328 12.47 1.15 11.09
C VAL A 328 12.01 2.56 10.70
N ARG A 329 11.96 2.88 9.41
CA ARG A 329 11.49 4.19 8.92
C ARG A 329 10.02 4.44 9.22
N GLN A 330 9.16 3.43 9.04
CA GLN A 330 7.76 3.56 9.40
C GLN A 330 7.59 3.73 10.91
N GLU A 331 8.32 2.98 11.72
CA GLU A 331 8.32 3.13 13.18
C GLU A 331 8.79 4.52 13.60
N VAL A 332 9.88 5.04 13.02
CA VAL A 332 10.37 6.41 13.26
C VAL A 332 9.29 7.43 12.92
N TYR A 333 8.58 7.26 11.79
CA TYR A 333 7.47 8.13 11.44
C TYR A 333 6.33 8.09 12.46
N VAL A 334 5.89 6.90 12.87
CA VAL A 334 4.77 6.75 13.83
C VAL A 334 5.14 7.30 15.21
N ARG A 335 6.38 7.06 15.67
CA ARG A 335 6.90 7.55 16.96
C ARG A 335 6.96 9.06 17.07
N LYS A 336 6.95 9.80 15.96
CA LYS A 336 6.81 11.27 16.00
C LYS A 336 5.47 11.69 16.61
N PHE A 337 4.41 10.91 16.42
CA PHE A 337 3.05 11.29 16.78
C PHE A 337 2.53 10.63 18.05
N LEU A 338 3.16 9.53 18.47
CA LEU A 338 2.76 8.78 19.64
C LEU A 338 3.72 9.06 20.80
N PRO A 339 3.22 9.41 22.00
CA PRO A 339 4.05 9.63 23.17
C PRO A 339 4.90 8.39 23.51
N PRO A 340 6.15 8.55 24.01
CA PRO A 340 7.01 7.43 24.42
C PRO A 340 6.33 6.48 25.42
N LYS A 341 5.54 7.03 26.35
CA LYS A 341 4.73 6.28 27.32
C LYS A 341 3.81 5.24 26.65
N ILE A 342 3.26 5.57 25.48
CA ILE A 342 2.46 4.64 24.69
C ILE A 342 3.39 3.69 23.92
N CYS A 343 4.30 4.24 23.10
CA CYS A 343 5.16 3.44 22.21
C CYS A 343 5.99 2.38 22.91
N ASP A 344 6.57 2.70 24.07
CA ASP A 344 7.53 1.84 24.76
C ASP A 344 6.84 0.81 25.67
N SER A 345 5.55 0.99 25.93
CA SER A 345 4.73 -0.01 26.61
C SER A 345 4.68 -1.32 25.82
N ASN A 346 4.32 -2.44 26.48
CA ASN A 346 4.14 -3.72 25.79
C ASN A 346 3.04 -3.64 24.72
N SER A 347 1.98 -2.87 24.98
CA SER A 347 0.90 -2.63 24.01
C SER A 347 1.39 -1.80 22.83
N GLY A 348 2.12 -0.71 23.07
CA GLY A 348 2.63 0.15 22.00
C GLY A 348 3.65 -0.53 21.10
N ARG A 349 4.58 -1.31 21.65
CA ARG A 349 5.52 -2.10 20.82
C ARG A 349 4.79 -3.13 19.95
N HIS A 350 3.74 -3.74 20.50
CA HIS A 350 2.87 -4.60 19.72
C HIS A 350 2.10 -3.82 18.65
N LEU A 351 1.59 -2.63 18.97
CA LEU A 351 0.90 -1.75 18.01
C LEU A 351 1.80 -1.37 16.84
N LEU A 352 3.04 -0.95 17.10
CA LEU A 352 4.02 -0.60 16.06
C LEU A 352 4.28 -1.80 15.13
N THR A 353 4.41 -3.00 15.70
CA THR A 353 4.52 -4.24 14.91
C THR A 353 3.29 -4.44 14.02
N ARG A 354 2.08 -4.18 14.53
CA ARG A 354 0.83 -4.30 13.77
C ARG A 354 0.71 -3.23 12.69
N ILE A 355 1.13 -1.99 12.93
CA ILE A 355 1.14 -0.92 11.93
C ILE A 355 2.05 -1.29 10.76
N TRP A 356 3.25 -1.80 11.03
CA TRP A 356 4.13 -2.34 10.00
C TRP A 356 3.50 -3.48 9.25
N ARG A 357 2.93 -4.42 9.99
CA ARG A 357 2.34 -5.60 9.38
C ARG A 357 1.18 -5.27 8.46
N TRP A 358 0.29 -4.37 8.85
CA TRP A 358 -0.98 -4.16 8.15
C TRP A 358 -1.00 -2.93 7.25
N LEU A 359 -0.20 -1.91 7.57
CA LEU A 359 -0.24 -0.58 6.93
C LEU A 359 1.08 -0.18 6.25
N ARG A 360 2.03 -1.11 6.07
CA ARG A 360 3.24 -0.88 5.25
C ARG A 360 2.90 -0.60 3.78
N GLY A 361 3.91 -0.12 3.06
CA GLY A 361 3.78 0.29 1.66
C GLY A 361 3.43 1.76 1.56
N ARG A 362 2.25 2.10 1.06
CA ARG A 362 1.91 3.50 0.77
C ARG A 362 1.80 4.39 2.00
N HIS A 363 2.47 5.56 1.95
CA HIS A 363 2.54 6.52 3.05
C HIS A 363 1.18 6.91 3.66
N ARG A 364 0.16 7.19 2.84
CA ARG A 364 -1.14 7.66 3.34
C ARG A 364 -1.89 6.60 4.15
N LEU A 365 -1.59 5.30 4.00
CA LEU A 365 -2.20 4.26 4.85
C LEU A 365 -1.85 4.47 6.32
N THR A 366 -0.55 4.58 6.60
CA THR A 366 -0.05 4.83 7.96
C THR A 366 -0.42 6.22 8.44
N ALA A 367 -0.27 7.25 7.60
CA ALA A 367 -0.58 8.63 7.98
C ALA A 367 -2.07 8.82 8.31
N SER A 368 -2.99 8.26 7.51
CA SER A 368 -4.44 8.31 7.78
C SER A 368 -4.79 7.58 9.08
N PHE A 369 -4.19 6.42 9.34
CA PHE A 369 -4.41 5.70 10.59
C PHE A 369 -3.93 6.52 11.79
N VAL A 370 -2.72 7.09 11.74
CA VAL A 370 -2.18 7.93 12.82
C VAL A 370 -3.05 9.16 13.04
N GLN A 371 -3.51 9.81 11.97
CA GLN A 371 -4.42 10.95 12.05
C GLN A 371 -5.74 10.58 12.72
N ALA A 372 -6.36 9.47 12.32
CA ALA A 372 -7.59 8.97 12.93
C ALA A 372 -7.37 8.59 14.41
N LEU A 373 -6.25 7.95 14.72
CA LEU A 373 -5.90 7.53 16.08
C LEU A 373 -5.74 8.73 17.02
N ILE A 374 -5.08 9.81 16.56
CA ILE A 374 -4.98 11.06 17.31
C ILE A 374 -6.37 11.69 17.47
N SER A 375 -7.16 11.83 16.40
CA SER A 375 -8.51 12.43 16.52
C SER A 375 -9.43 11.74 17.55
N GLU A 376 -9.17 10.47 17.88
CA GLU A 376 -10.00 9.64 18.76
C GLU A 376 -9.40 9.36 20.16
N GLY A 377 -8.27 9.96 20.51
CA GLY A 377 -7.82 9.98 21.92
C GLY A 377 -6.74 8.98 22.33
N LEU A 378 -6.14 8.22 21.41
CA LEU A 378 -5.05 7.25 21.67
C LEU A 378 -5.36 6.13 22.71
N GLU A 379 -6.54 6.08 23.32
CA GLU A 379 -6.87 5.14 24.42
C GLU A 379 -7.00 3.68 23.96
N TYR A 380 -7.54 3.46 22.75
CA TYR A 380 -7.88 2.13 22.23
C TYR A 380 -7.17 1.82 20.90
N PRO A 381 -5.83 1.92 20.83
CA PRO A 381 -5.11 1.91 19.57
C PRO A 381 -5.26 0.59 18.78
N HIS A 382 -5.40 -0.54 19.45
CA HIS A 382 -5.58 -1.83 18.78
C HIS A 382 -6.99 -1.99 18.24
N THR A 383 -8.01 -1.57 19.00
CA THR A 383 -9.41 -1.51 18.54
C THR A 383 -9.54 -0.60 17.32
N TYR A 384 -8.92 0.58 17.36
CA TYR A 384 -8.95 1.52 16.24
C TYR A 384 -8.22 0.99 15.00
N LEU A 385 -7.10 0.29 15.16
CA LEU A 385 -6.43 -0.35 14.02
C LEU A 385 -7.30 -1.44 13.38
N ASN A 386 -8.00 -2.25 14.20
CA ASN A 386 -8.97 -3.24 13.70
C ASN A 386 -10.04 -2.57 12.86
N VAL A 387 -10.62 -1.48 13.37
CA VAL A 387 -11.73 -0.80 12.71
C VAL A 387 -11.30 -0.08 11.46
N PHE A 388 -10.12 0.55 11.47
CA PHE A 388 -9.51 1.15 10.29
C PHE A 388 -9.29 0.10 9.19
N PHE A 389 -8.73 -1.05 9.57
CA PHE A 389 -8.46 -2.14 8.65
C PHE A 389 -9.74 -2.74 8.10
N GLN A 390 -10.74 -2.98 8.95
CA GLN A 390 -12.04 -3.52 8.56
C GLN A 390 -12.80 -2.59 7.62
N HIS A 391 -12.78 -1.27 7.87
CA HIS A 391 -13.39 -0.31 6.95
C HIS A 391 -12.70 -0.29 5.59
N SER A 392 -11.37 -0.43 5.56
CA SER A 392 -10.58 -0.33 4.34
C SER A 392 -10.57 -1.63 3.53
N SER A 393 -10.65 -2.77 4.21
CA SER A 393 -10.49 -4.10 3.61
C SER A 393 -11.75 -4.98 3.64
N GLY A 394 -12.76 -4.64 4.43
CA GLY A 394 -13.91 -5.50 4.69
C GLY A 394 -13.63 -6.68 5.63
N LEU A 395 -12.40 -6.87 6.12
CA LEU A 395 -12.01 -7.99 6.97
C LEU A 395 -11.64 -7.55 8.40
N GLU A 396 -11.96 -8.39 9.38
CA GLU A 396 -11.67 -8.12 10.79
C GLU A 396 -10.33 -8.73 11.23
N LEU A 397 -9.47 -7.94 11.86
CA LEU A 397 -8.19 -8.41 12.39
C LEU A 397 -8.37 -9.19 13.69
N GLN A 398 -7.70 -10.33 13.85
CA GLN A 398 -7.83 -11.21 15.01
C GLN A 398 -6.53 -11.35 15.83
N ASP A 399 -5.53 -10.53 15.50
CA ASP A 399 -4.14 -10.67 15.94
C ASP A 399 -3.80 -10.02 17.29
N ALA A 400 -4.73 -9.25 17.84
CA ALA A 400 -4.54 -8.50 19.09
C ALA A 400 -5.71 -8.67 20.07
N LYS A 401 -6.41 -9.81 20.04
CA LYS A 401 -7.56 -10.11 20.92
C LYS A 401 -7.31 -9.79 22.39
N ASP A 402 -6.16 -10.21 22.90
CA ASP A 402 -5.77 -9.99 24.30
C ASP A 402 -5.58 -8.50 24.63
N PHE A 403 -5.10 -7.70 23.69
CA PHE A 403 -4.94 -6.26 23.88
C PHE A 403 -6.28 -5.54 23.76
N ILE A 404 -7.09 -5.89 22.77
CA ILE A 404 -8.45 -5.35 22.58
C ILE A 404 -9.35 -5.67 23.79
N ALA A 405 -9.27 -6.89 24.32
CA ALA A 405 -10.01 -7.28 25.52
C ALA A 405 -9.58 -6.47 26.77
N LYS A 406 -8.32 -6.03 26.84
CA LYS A 406 -7.80 -5.18 27.93
C LYS A 406 -8.17 -3.72 27.74
N GLU A 407 -8.28 -3.25 26.49
CA GLU A 407 -8.72 -1.90 26.14
C GLU A 407 -10.14 -1.62 26.64
N LYS A 408 -11.02 -2.64 26.73
CA LYS A 408 -12.40 -2.51 27.25
C LYS A 408 -13.18 -1.34 26.62
N CYS A 409 -12.97 -1.09 25.33
CA CYS A 409 -13.66 -0.02 24.62
C CYS A 409 -15.18 -0.22 24.72
N SER A 410 -15.84 0.63 25.49
CA SER A 410 -17.30 0.61 25.68
C SER A 410 -18.02 1.64 24.81
N GLN A 411 -17.28 2.52 24.14
CA GLN A 411 -17.83 3.57 23.31
C GLN A 411 -18.09 3.03 21.90
N GLU A 412 -19.25 3.37 21.34
CA GLU A 412 -19.43 3.27 19.89
C GLU A 412 -18.39 4.16 19.24
N ILE A 413 -17.56 3.56 18.37
CA ILE A 413 -16.53 4.27 17.64
C ILE A 413 -17.21 5.40 16.87
N ARG A 414 -16.78 6.64 17.10
CA ARG A 414 -17.43 7.83 16.56
C ARG A 414 -17.54 7.71 15.05
N SER A 415 -18.64 8.17 14.45
CA SER A 415 -18.87 8.05 13.00
C SER A 415 -17.86 8.83 12.12
N GLY A 416 -16.98 9.63 12.73
CA GLY A 416 -15.99 10.47 12.07
C GLY A 416 -14.94 9.71 11.23
N TRP A 417 -14.80 8.40 11.43
CA TRP A 417 -13.86 7.55 10.67
C TRP A 417 -14.12 7.53 9.17
N LYS A 418 -15.35 7.85 8.73
CA LYS A 418 -15.69 7.94 7.29
C LYS A 418 -14.83 8.96 6.54
N HIS A 419 -14.32 10.00 7.21
CA HIS A 419 -13.50 11.04 6.58
C HIS A 419 -12.06 10.59 6.31
N TYR A 420 -11.59 9.51 6.94
CA TYR A 420 -10.21 9.01 6.80
C TYR A 420 -10.07 7.83 5.83
N GLN A 421 -11.13 7.52 5.09
CA GLN A 421 -11.15 6.41 4.13
C GLN A 421 -10.16 6.62 2.98
N LEU A 422 -9.69 5.52 2.41
CA LEU A 422 -9.07 5.52 1.09
C LEU A 422 -10.15 5.91 0.07
N ASN A 423 -10.27 7.21 -0.23
CA ASN A 423 -11.31 7.78 -1.09
C ASN A 423 -11.34 7.23 -2.53
N SER A 424 -10.32 6.45 -2.92
CA SER A 424 -10.38 5.64 -4.12
C SER A 424 -10.73 4.21 -3.74
N PRO A 425 -11.99 3.76 -3.89
CA PRO A 425 -12.31 2.35 -3.72
C PRO A 425 -11.40 1.57 -4.68
N MET A 426 -10.68 0.61 -4.12
CA MET A 426 -9.86 -0.30 -4.92
C MET A 426 -10.75 -0.95 -5.95
N ARG A 427 -10.39 -0.83 -7.23
CA ARG A 427 -11.26 -1.19 -8.35
C ARG A 427 -11.05 -2.63 -8.78
N PHE A 428 -11.13 -3.58 -7.85
CA PHE A 428 -10.89 -5.00 -8.15
C PHE A 428 -11.84 -5.54 -9.22
N GLN A 429 -13.07 -5.02 -9.27
CA GLN A 429 -14.06 -5.35 -10.30
C GLN A 429 -13.63 -5.00 -11.74
N LYS A 430 -12.66 -4.09 -11.90
CA LYS A 430 -12.12 -3.71 -13.23
C LYS A 430 -10.89 -4.51 -13.62
N LEU A 431 -10.41 -5.40 -12.76
CA LEU A 431 -9.24 -6.21 -13.04
C LEU A 431 -9.59 -7.35 -14.00
N LYS A 432 -8.65 -7.67 -14.89
CA LYS A 432 -8.74 -8.83 -15.78
C LYS A 432 -8.65 -10.14 -14.97
N PRO A 433 -9.18 -11.27 -15.47
CA PRO A 433 -9.10 -12.57 -14.78
C PRO A 433 -7.66 -12.96 -14.36
N GLU A 434 -6.67 -12.72 -15.22
CA GLU A 434 -5.27 -13.06 -14.94
C GLU A 434 -4.71 -12.27 -13.75
N ALA A 435 -5.17 -11.02 -13.57
CA ALA A 435 -4.84 -10.23 -12.40
C ALA A 435 -5.45 -10.82 -11.13
N GLN A 436 -6.69 -11.32 -11.19
CA GLN A 436 -7.35 -11.93 -10.04
C GLN A 436 -6.60 -13.19 -9.59
N GLU A 437 -6.17 -14.02 -10.53
CA GLU A 437 -5.32 -15.19 -10.28
C GLU A 437 -3.97 -14.80 -9.66
N LEU A 438 -3.36 -13.71 -10.14
CA LEU A 438 -2.14 -13.16 -9.56
C LEU A 438 -2.35 -12.70 -8.11
N PHE A 439 -3.43 -11.98 -7.83
CA PHE A 439 -3.79 -11.53 -6.48
C PHE A 439 -3.99 -12.72 -5.53
N GLN A 440 -4.68 -13.77 -5.98
CA GLN A 440 -4.83 -15.00 -5.21
C GLN A 440 -3.46 -15.64 -4.92
N THR A 441 -2.59 -15.75 -5.92
CA THR A 441 -1.24 -16.29 -5.75
C THR A 441 -0.44 -15.53 -4.72
N ILE A 442 -0.44 -14.20 -4.81
CA ILE A 442 0.27 -13.32 -3.87
C ILE A 442 -0.33 -13.43 -2.47
N LEU A 443 -1.66 -13.45 -2.36
CA LEU A 443 -2.36 -13.60 -1.09
C LEU A 443 -1.98 -14.92 -0.41
N TYR A 444 -2.12 -16.07 -1.08
CA TYR A 444 -1.78 -17.37 -0.51
C TYR A 444 -0.30 -17.48 -0.15
N ARG A 445 0.57 -16.94 -1.00
CA ARG A 445 2.00 -16.84 -0.71
C ARG A 445 2.24 -16.01 0.55
N MET A 446 1.76 -14.78 0.60
CA MET A 446 1.91 -13.89 1.75
C MET A 446 1.38 -14.53 3.04
N MET A 447 0.26 -15.24 2.99
CA MET A 447 -0.30 -15.93 4.15
C MET A 447 0.60 -17.05 4.67
N THR A 448 1.24 -17.80 3.77
CA THR A 448 2.13 -18.90 4.19
C THR A 448 3.53 -18.43 4.55
N THR A 449 4.11 -17.49 3.81
CA THR A 449 5.52 -17.11 3.98
C THR A 449 5.72 -15.81 4.74
N GLN A 450 4.66 -15.01 4.93
CA GLN A 450 4.71 -13.62 5.39
C GLN A 450 5.61 -12.71 4.52
N THR A 451 6.09 -13.20 3.38
CA THR A 451 6.87 -12.43 2.40
C THR A 451 5.89 -11.88 1.37
N PRO A 452 5.66 -10.57 1.34
CA PRO A 452 4.58 -10.01 0.55
C PRO A 452 4.98 -9.69 -0.89
N SER A 453 6.28 -9.64 -1.20
CA SER A 453 6.76 -9.01 -2.42
C SER A 453 6.83 -9.99 -3.58
N LEU A 454 5.96 -9.78 -4.57
CA LEU A 454 6.23 -10.16 -5.95
C LEU A 454 6.53 -8.87 -6.71
N GLN A 455 7.77 -8.74 -7.18
CA GLN A 455 8.16 -7.65 -8.07
C GLN A 455 7.71 -8.01 -9.48
N LEU A 456 6.81 -7.20 -10.01
CA LEU A 456 6.22 -7.33 -11.33
C LEU A 456 6.85 -6.31 -12.28
N SER A 457 6.88 -6.64 -13.57
CA SER A 457 7.37 -5.71 -14.59
C SER A 457 6.35 -4.60 -14.91
N GLU A 458 6.77 -3.62 -15.69
CA GLU A 458 5.93 -2.52 -16.18
C GLU A 458 4.66 -2.96 -16.93
N ALA A 459 4.61 -4.20 -17.43
CA ALA A 459 3.42 -4.79 -18.05
C ALA A 459 2.20 -4.79 -17.11
N TYR A 460 2.44 -4.73 -15.79
CA TYR A 460 1.42 -4.69 -14.74
C TYR A 460 1.09 -3.27 -14.27
N THR A 461 1.50 -2.22 -14.98
CA THR A 461 1.17 -0.81 -14.66
C THR A 461 -0.34 -0.56 -14.48
N TYR A 462 -1.19 -1.31 -15.19
CA TYR A 462 -2.64 -1.20 -15.03
C TYR A 462 -3.11 -1.52 -13.59
N LEU A 463 -2.37 -2.32 -12.82
CA LEU A 463 -2.66 -2.58 -11.41
C LEU A 463 -2.44 -1.32 -10.55
N VAL A 464 -1.39 -0.55 -10.85
CA VAL A 464 -1.11 0.74 -10.19
C VAL A 464 -2.23 1.74 -10.49
N ASN A 465 -2.67 1.81 -11.75
CA ASN A 465 -3.77 2.69 -12.19
C ASN A 465 -5.11 2.35 -11.50
N ASN A 466 -5.32 1.08 -11.12
CA ASN A 466 -6.51 0.63 -10.39
C ASN A 466 -6.38 0.71 -8.86
N ALA A 467 -5.31 1.31 -8.35
CA ALA A 467 -5.00 1.50 -6.93
C ALA A 467 -4.77 0.21 -6.12
N VAL A 468 -4.48 -0.91 -6.81
CA VAL A 468 -4.24 -2.22 -6.21
C VAL A 468 -2.75 -2.60 -6.17
N ALA A 469 -1.89 -1.76 -6.74
CA ALA A 469 -0.43 -1.88 -6.72
C ALA A 469 0.23 -0.50 -6.61
N HIS A 470 1.54 -0.47 -6.45
CA HIS A 470 2.35 0.76 -6.50
C HIS A 470 3.71 0.50 -7.16
N PHE A 471 4.38 1.56 -7.62
CA PHE A 471 5.76 1.50 -8.08
C PHE A 471 6.71 1.65 -6.90
N VAL A 472 7.78 0.86 -6.89
CA VAL A 472 8.83 0.89 -5.85
C VAL A 472 10.12 1.55 -6.32
N ASP A 473 10.27 1.74 -7.62
CA ASP A 473 11.40 2.39 -8.27
C ASP A 473 11.01 3.76 -8.85
N ALA A 474 11.99 4.54 -9.33
CA ALA A 474 11.73 5.88 -9.85
C ALA A 474 11.24 5.85 -11.31
N ASN A 475 11.67 4.86 -12.10
CA ASN A 475 11.47 4.74 -13.54
C ASN A 475 10.26 3.89 -13.96
N GLN A 476 9.38 3.52 -13.02
CA GLN A 476 8.14 2.77 -13.28
C GLN A 476 8.37 1.36 -13.84
N SER A 477 9.55 0.78 -13.62
CA SER A 477 9.91 -0.55 -14.12
C SER A 477 9.50 -1.68 -13.18
N ILE A 478 9.30 -1.39 -11.89
CA ILE A 478 8.97 -2.38 -10.86
C ILE A 478 7.65 -2.03 -10.19
N VAL A 479 6.64 -2.87 -10.42
CA VAL A 479 5.33 -2.83 -9.78
C VAL A 479 5.32 -3.80 -8.60
N SER A 480 4.92 -3.33 -7.41
CA SER A 480 4.75 -4.17 -6.22
C SER A 480 3.29 -4.30 -5.83
N VAL A 481 2.93 -5.51 -5.41
CA VAL A 481 1.64 -5.86 -4.79
C VAL A 481 1.97 -6.60 -3.50
N ASP A 482 2.24 -5.86 -2.43
CA ASP A 482 2.78 -6.40 -1.18
C ASP A 482 2.12 -5.81 0.07
N GLU A 483 1.07 -5.01 -0.13
CA GLU A 483 0.35 -4.29 0.90
C GLU A 483 -0.76 -5.15 1.48
N PRO A 484 -0.70 -5.56 2.76
CA PRO A 484 -1.63 -6.56 3.28
C PRO A 484 -3.08 -6.07 3.32
N ILE A 485 -3.30 -4.78 3.58
CA ILE A 485 -4.64 -4.18 3.54
C ILE A 485 -5.27 -4.22 2.14
N VAL A 486 -4.44 -4.13 1.10
CA VAL A 486 -4.89 -4.18 -0.30
C VAL A 486 -5.22 -5.61 -0.70
N LEU A 487 -4.35 -6.55 -0.33
CA LEU A 487 -4.57 -7.97 -0.55
C LEU A 487 -5.82 -8.47 0.21
N ALA A 488 -6.02 -7.99 1.44
CA ALA A 488 -7.22 -8.26 2.23
C ALA A 488 -8.48 -7.69 1.57
N ALA A 489 -8.42 -6.46 1.04
CA ALA A 489 -9.52 -5.86 0.31
C ALA A 489 -9.83 -6.58 -1.02
N ALA A 490 -8.79 -7.08 -1.70
CA ALA A 490 -8.95 -7.92 -2.87
C ALA A 490 -9.72 -9.18 -2.52
N ALA A 491 -9.28 -9.85 -1.45
CA ALA A 491 -9.88 -11.07 -0.96
C ALA A 491 -11.35 -10.85 -0.60
N SER A 492 -11.68 -9.81 0.16
CA SER A 492 -13.06 -9.57 0.57
C SER A 492 -14.00 -9.35 -0.61
N GLN A 493 -13.60 -8.55 -1.60
CA GLN A 493 -14.41 -8.27 -2.79
C GLN A 493 -14.56 -9.51 -3.69
N SER A 494 -13.51 -10.33 -3.82
CA SER A 494 -13.60 -11.58 -4.58
C SER A 494 -14.55 -12.59 -3.91
N LEU A 495 -14.59 -12.60 -2.57
CA LEU A 495 -15.43 -13.50 -1.76
C LEU A 495 -16.90 -13.07 -1.69
N GLU A 496 -17.24 -11.79 -1.94
CA GLU A 496 -18.62 -11.28 -1.91
C GLU A 496 -19.53 -11.86 -3.01
N SER A 497 -18.96 -12.48 -4.05
CA SER A 497 -19.70 -13.13 -5.15
C SER A 497 -20.49 -14.40 -4.76
N GLY A 498 -20.63 -14.71 -3.46
CA GLY A 498 -21.46 -15.82 -2.95
C GLY A 498 -20.87 -16.60 -1.76
N TRP A 499 -19.66 -16.26 -1.29
CA TRP A 499 -18.88 -17.10 -0.38
C TRP A 499 -19.20 -16.84 1.10
N TYR A 500 -19.70 -15.65 1.44
CA TYR A 500 -19.94 -15.22 2.82
C TYR A 500 -21.12 -15.91 3.53
N GLN A 501 -22.05 -16.54 2.81
CA GLN A 501 -23.24 -17.11 3.45
C GLN A 501 -22.93 -18.40 4.24
N ARG A 502 -21.74 -19.00 4.10
CA ARG A 502 -21.33 -20.17 4.90
C ARG A 502 -19.84 -20.11 5.23
N PRO A 503 -19.46 -19.88 6.50
CA PRO A 503 -18.08 -19.95 6.98
C PRO A 503 -17.40 -21.32 6.82
N VAL A 504 -18.14 -22.34 6.37
CA VAL A 504 -17.74 -23.75 6.44
C VAL A 504 -16.88 -24.20 5.26
N SER A 505 -16.61 -23.38 4.23
CA SER A 505 -15.85 -23.93 3.12
C SER A 505 -15.16 -22.96 2.18
N LEU A 506 -14.07 -22.34 2.63
CA LEU A 506 -13.02 -22.02 1.66
C LEU A 506 -12.48 -23.32 1.02
N GLU A 507 -12.48 -24.45 1.74
CA GLU A 507 -12.00 -25.76 1.25
C GLU A 507 -12.95 -26.49 0.29
N GLN A 508 -14.27 -26.22 0.31
CA GLN A 508 -15.21 -26.79 -0.69
C GLN A 508 -15.34 -25.88 -1.93
N HIS A 509 -14.86 -24.63 -1.86
CA HIS A 509 -14.96 -23.65 -2.95
C HIS A 509 -13.61 -23.32 -3.59
N ILE A 510 -12.48 -23.62 -2.94
CA ILE A 510 -11.18 -23.66 -3.61
C ILE A 510 -11.17 -24.88 -4.53
N ASN A 511 -11.60 -24.65 -5.75
CA ASN A 511 -11.25 -25.52 -6.85
C ASN A 511 -9.74 -25.35 -7.08
N LEU A 512 -8.93 -26.19 -6.40
CA LEU A 512 -7.46 -26.16 -6.49
C LEU A 512 -6.95 -26.21 -7.93
N ALA A 513 -7.76 -26.69 -8.87
CA ALA A 513 -7.39 -26.76 -10.28
C ALA A 513 -7.70 -25.49 -11.09
N GLN A 514 -8.49 -24.56 -10.55
CA GLN A 514 -8.63 -23.22 -11.11
C GLN A 514 -7.60 -22.25 -10.54
N LEU A 515 -6.89 -22.65 -9.48
CA LEU A 515 -5.83 -21.85 -8.92
C LEU A 515 -4.54 -22.02 -9.73
N PRO A 516 -3.74 -20.95 -9.89
CA PRO A 516 -2.36 -21.09 -10.33
C PRO A 516 -1.59 -22.09 -9.45
N ALA A 517 -0.69 -22.87 -10.05
CA ALA A 517 0.06 -23.93 -9.35
C ALA A 517 0.70 -23.45 -8.02
N THR A 518 1.30 -22.25 -8.02
CA THR A 518 1.89 -21.65 -6.83
C THR A 518 0.85 -21.31 -5.77
N ALA A 519 -0.31 -20.76 -6.15
CA ALA A 519 -1.41 -20.48 -5.23
C ALA A 519 -1.94 -21.78 -4.58
N ALA A 520 -2.13 -22.80 -5.41
CA ALA A 520 -2.61 -24.11 -4.99
C ALA A 520 -1.60 -24.82 -4.07
N LEU A 521 -0.30 -24.66 -4.31
CA LEU A 521 0.76 -25.14 -3.42
C LEU A 521 0.63 -24.52 -2.02
N HIS A 522 0.49 -23.21 -1.94
CA HIS A 522 0.35 -22.51 -0.66
C HIS A 522 -0.96 -22.86 0.06
N CYS A 523 -2.05 -23.09 -0.68
CA CYS A 523 -3.28 -23.66 -0.13
C CYS A 523 -3.06 -25.05 0.48
N LEU A 524 -2.31 -25.92 -0.21
CA LEU A 524 -1.98 -27.26 0.28
C LEU A 524 -1.21 -27.21 1.60
N LEU A 525 -0.32 -26.23 1.80
CA LEU A 525 0.42 -26.09 3.07
C LEU A 525 -0.52 -25.83 4.25
N PHE A 526 -1.51 -24.96 4.06
CA PHE A 526 -2.55 -24.70 5.08
C PHE A 526 -3.35 -25.96 5.40
N TYR A 527 -3.72 -26.72 4.37
CA TYR A 527 -4.44 -27.97 4.54
C TYR A 527 -3.60 -29.01 5.33
N LEU A 528 -2.33 -29.19 4.97
CA LEU A 528 -1.42 -30.10 5.67
C LEU A 528 -1.23 -29.66 7.13
N ALA A 529 -1.12 -28.36 7.39
CA ALA A 529 -1.00 -27.84 8.75
C ALA A 529 -2.23 -28.09 9.63
N ARG A 530 -3.41 -28.27 9.03
CA ARG A 530 -4.66 -28.61 9.74
C ARG A 530 -4.85 -30.11 9.95
N THR A 531 -4.41 -30.92 8.98
CA THR A 531 -4.75 -32.36 8.94
C THR A 531 -3.72 -33.28 9.56
N THR A 532 -2.52 -32.77 9.85
CA THR A 532 -1.38 -33.54 10.35
C THR A 532 -1.51 -34.05 11.78
N HIS A 533 -2.69 -34.04 12.38
CA HIS A 533 -3.02 -34.75 13.64
C HIS A 533 -3.63 -36.14 13.44
N LEU A 534 -3.83 -36.54 12.18
CA LEU A 534 -4.34 -37.85 11.81
C LEU A 534 -3.18 -38.80 11.48
N ALA A 535 -3.48 -40.10 11.43
CA ALA A 535 -2.54 -41.07 10.91
C ALA A 535 -2.16 -40.77 9.45
N ALA A 536 -0.88 -40.91 9.10
CA ALA A 536 -0.37 -40.47 7.80
C ALA A 536 -1.07 -41.12 6.59
N HIS A 537 -1.52 -42.38 6.72
CA HIS A 537 -2.28 -43.08 5.69
C HIS A 537 -3.66 -42.47 5.39
N ASN A 538 -4.18 -41.60 6.28
CA ASN A 538 -5.44 -40.88 6.05
C ASN A 538 -5.26 -39.73 5.05
N PHE A 539 -4.03 -39.28 4.80
CA PHE A 539 -3.76 -38.23 3.83
C PHE A 539 -2.73 -38.63 2.76
N PHE A 540 -1.80 -39.56 3.01
CA PHE A 540 -0.94 -40.18 2.00
C PHE A 540 -1.47 -41.55 1.53
N LYS A 541 -1.55 -41.75 0.21
CA LYS A 541 -1.78 -43.07 -0.41
C LYS A 541 -0.46 -43.66 -0.91
N PHE A 542 0.06 -44.66 -0.23
CA PHE A 542 1.32 -45.29 -0.62
C PHE A 542 1.14 -46.14 -1.89
N VAL A 543 2.18 -46.21 -2.74
CA VAL A 543 2.10 -46.95 -4.01
C VAL A 543 1.81 -48.43 -3.72
N PRO A 544 0.82 -49.07 -4.38
CA PRO A 544 0.36 -50.43 -4.06
C PRO A 544 1.45 -51.51 -4.06
N SER A 545 2.54 -51.31 -4.80
CA SER A 545 3.70 -52.22 -4.85
C SER A 545 4.54 -52.22 -3.56
N SER A 546 4.31 -51.28 -2.64
CA SER A 546 5.04 -51.16 -1.37
C SER A 546 4.15 -51.51 -0.18
N ARG A 547 4.69 -52.23 0.82
CA ARG A 547 4.02 -52.33 2.13
C ARG A 547 4.02 -50.95 2.75
N TYR A 548 2.84 -50.47 3.17
CA TYR A 548 2.71 -49.23 3.94
C TYR A 548 3.76 -49.20 5.07
N PRO A 549 4.58 -48.15 5.16
CA PRO A 549 5.57 -48.08 6.21
C PRO A 549 4.84 -48.00 7.55
N ARG A 550 5.33 -48.70 8.57
CA ARG A 550 4.64 -48.85 9.87
C ARG A 550 4.30 -47.52 10.53
N TRP A 551 5.05 -46.46 10.25
CA TRP A 551 4.80 -45.12 10.78
C TRP A 551 3.55 -44.47 10.17
N ALA A 552 3.12 -44.86 8.97
CA ALA A 552 1.95 -44.28 8.29
C ALA A 552 0.62 -44.60 8.99
N PHE A 553 0.56 -45.69 9.76
CA PHE A 553 -0.60 -46.05 10.57
C PHE A 553 -0.63 -45.34 11.94
N ARG A 554 0.38 -44.54 12.26
CA ARG A 554 0.46 -43.82 13.53
C ARG A 554 0.01 -42.39 13.31
N ASP A 555 -0.68 -41.85 14.31
CA ASP A 555 -0.97 -40.43 14.39
C ASP A 555 0.34 -39.64 14.31
N CYS A 556 0.35 -38.67 13.40
CA CYS A 556 1.45 -37.75 13.24
C CYS A 556 1.10 -36.42 13.90
N GLN A 557 2.09 -35.56 14.02
CA GLN A 557 1.98 -34.14 14.34
C GLN A 557 2.95 -33.42 13.42
N LEU A 558 2.50 -32.37 12.73
CA LEU A 558 3.43 -31.46 12.08
C LEU A 558 4.28 -30.76 13.13
N VAL A 559 5.57 -30.73 12.91
CA VAL A 559 6.52 -30.06 13.80
C VAL A 559 7.44 -29.14 13.00
N TYR A 560 7.81 -28.01 13.59
CA TYR A 560 8.99 -27.29 13.15
C TYR A 560 10.13 -27.53 14.15
N LEU A 561 11.35 -27.48 13.64
CA LEU A 561 12.56 -27.66 14.44
C LEU A 561 13.21 -26.30 14.63
N PHE A 562 13.79 -26.06 15.81
CA PHE A 562 14.43 -24.79 16.10
C PHE A 562 15.64 -24.98 17.02
N ARG A 563 16.64 -24.11 16.88
CA ARG A 563 17.74 -23.98 17.85
C ARG A 563 17.47 -22.77 18.75
N GLY A 564 17.34 -23.01 20.05
CA GLY A 564 17.07 -21.96 21.04
C GLY A 564 18.29 -21.10 21.35
N PRO A 565 18.11 -19.84 21.81
CA PRO A 565 19.21 -19.02 22.32
C PRO A 565 19.89 -19.72 23.51
N GLY A 566 21.20 -19.93 23.44
CA GLY A 566 21.96 -20.62 24.50
C GLY A 566 21.88 -22.15 24.48
N THR A 567 21.15 -22.74 23.53
CA THR A 567 21.16 -24.18 23.25
C THR A 567 21.54 -24.44 21.80
N GLU A 568 22.58 -23.76 21.32
CA GLU A 568 22.99 -23.86 19.90
C GLU A 568 23.28 -25.30 19.49
N ASP A 569 23.72 -26.15 20.42
CA ASP A 569 24.01 -27.56 20.17
C ASP A 569 22.78 -28.48 20.22
N LYS A 570 21.65 -28.04 20.78
CA LYS A 570 20.45 -28.89 20.96
C LYS A 570 19.29 -28.41 20.10
N LEU A 571 18.87 -29.27 19.19
CA LEU A 571 17.69 -29.04 18.36
C LEU A 571 16.42 -29.29 19.17
N GLY A 572 15.60 -28.26 19.32
CA GLY A 572 14.25 -28.33 19.85
C GLY A 572 13.22 -28.58 18.75
N TYR A 573 11.99 -28.88 19.16
CA TYR A 573 10.84 -28.94 18.27
C TYR A 573 9.60 -28.37 18.94
N ARG A 574 8.65 -27.89 18.14
CA ARG A 574 7.31 -27.54 18.60
C ARG A 574 6.31 -28.13 17.61
N SER A 575 5.29 -28.80 18.16
CA SER A 575 4.16 -29.27 17.36
C SER A 575 3.30 -28.09 16.95
N ILE A 576 2.88 -28.10 15.69
CA ILE A 576 1.93 -27.14 15.15
C ILE A 576 0.57 -27.80 15.17
N MET A 577 -0.37 -27.11 15.78
CA MET A 577 -1.77 -27.46 15.74
C MET A 577 -2.52 -26.20 15.30
N ILE A 578 -2.99 -26.20 14.05
CA ILE A 578 -4.02 -25.25 13.64
C ILE A 578 -5.33 -25.81 14.16
N THR A 579 -5.62 -25.59 15.44
CA THR A 579 -6.97 -25.84 15.96
C THR A 579 -7.92 -24.92 15.23
N GLY A 580 -9.09 -25.40 14.83
CA GLY A 580 -10.13 -24.58 14.19
C GLY A 580 -10.69 -23.43 15.05
N ASP A 581 -10.17 -23.25 16.26
CA ASP A 581 -10.34 -22.01 17.02
C ASP A 581 -9.53 -20.87 16.36
N PRO A 582 -10.10 -19.66 16.23
CA PRO A 582 -9.45 -18.52 15.56
C PRO A 582 -8.30 -17.90 16.39
N ILE A 583 -7.67 -18.70 17.26
CA ILE A 583 -6.44 -18.36 17.98
C ILE A 583 -5.30 -19.05 17.24
N LEU A 584 -5.01 -18.58 16.03
CA LEU A 584 -3.65 -18.73 15.54
C LEU A 584 -2.77 -17.79 16.35
N ASP A 585 -2.19 -18.35 17.39
CA ASP A 585 -0.96 -17.89 18.00
C ASP A 585 0.24 -18.07 17.03
N THR A 586 0.01 -18.47 15.76
CA THR A 586 1.05 -18.55 14.74
C THR A 586 1.28 -17.18 14.14
N THR A 587 1.96 -16.35 14.93
CA THR A 587 2.66 -15.14 14.48
C THR A 587 3.77 -15.45 13.46
N TRP A 588 4.02 -16.73 13.18
CA TRP A 588 5.16 -17.27 12.45
C TRP A 588 4.75 -17.64 11.02
N PRO A 589 5.63 -17.42 10.02
CA PRO A 589 5.37 -17.93 8.69
C PRO A 589 5.20 -19.46 8.73
N LEU A 590 4.18 -19.94 8.02
CA LEU A 590 3.95 -21.37 7.82
C LEU A 590 5.04 -21.98 6.94
N ALA A 591 5.62 -21.22 6.03
CA ALA A 591 6.63 -21.71 5.11
C ALA A 591 7.81 -20.76 5.00
N THR A 592 9.03 -21.32 4.97
CA THR A 592 10.18 -20.64 4.38
C THR A 592 10.16 -20.92 2.89
N GLN A 593 10.20 -19.91 2.02
CA GLN A 593 10.39 -20.12 0.59
C GLN A 593 11.82 -19.75 0.21
N THR A 594 12.50 -20.61 -0.54
CA THR A 594 13.88 -20.41 -0.94
C THR A 594 14.19 -21.11 -2.26
N ASP A 595 15.09 -20.54 -3.04
CA ASP A 595 15.76 -21.15 -4.21
C ASP A 595 17.22 -21.54 -3.91
N SER A 596 17.74 -21.12 -2.75
CA SER A 596 19.09 -21.40 -2.28
C SER A 596 19.16 -22.71 -1.53
N PHE A 597 20.08 -23.58 -1.96
CA PHE A 597 20.40 -24.82 -1.27
C PHE A 597 20.94 -24.57 0.15
N GLU A 598 21.72 -23.50 0.34
CA GLU A 598 22.22 -23.12 1.66
C GLU A 598 21.08 -22.84 2.65
N GLU A 599 20.05 -22.15 2.17
CA GLU A 599 18.89 -21.83 2.99
C GLU A 599 18.00 -23.04 3.29
N LEU A 600 17.91 -23.98 2.35
CA LEU A 600 17.31 -25.30 2.60
C LEU A 600 18.07 -26.05 3.72
N ILE A 601 19.40 -26.06 3.68
CA ILE A 601 20.22 -26.68 4.73
C ILE A 601 19.99 -26.00 6.08
N ARG A 602 20.02 -24.67 6.13
CA ARG A 602 19.72 -23.90 7.34
C ARG A 602 18.34 -24.23 7.89
N TRP A 603 17.34 -24.42 7.02
CA TRP A 603 16.00 -24.84 7.43
C TRP A 603 16.02 -26.26 8.03
N LEU A 604 16.68 -27.21 7.38
CA LEU A 604 16.84 -28.59 7.87
C LEU A 604 17.52 -28.64 9.24
N GLU A 605 18.52 -27.80 9.46
CA GLU A 605 19.25 -27.65 10.73
C GLU A 605 18.46 -26.92 11.83
N GLY A 606 17.24 -26.47 11.54
CA GLY A 606 16.37 -25.73 12.46
C GLY A 606 16.83 -24.31 12.76
N ARG A 607 17.50 -23.66 11.81
CA ARG A 607 17.78 -22.21 11.86
C ARG A 607 16.55 -21.38 11.51
N TYR A 608 15.61 -21.96 10.78
CA TYR A 608 14.30 -21.39 10.50
C TYR A 608 13.22 -22.07 11.33
N ALA A 609 12.37 -21.26 11.95
CA ALA A 609 11.28 -21.72 12.79
C ALA A 609 9.95 -21.77 12.01
N THR A 610 9.97 -22.46 10.87
CA THR A 610 8.80 -22.67 10.01
C THR A 610 8.58 -24.18 9.78
N PRO A 611 7.32 -24.64 9.73
CA PRO A 611 7.05 -26.07 9.56
C PRO A 611 7.27 -26.60 8.14
N PHE A 612 7.17 -25.72 7.14
CA PHE A 612 7.42 -26.08 5.75
C PHE A 612 8.61 -25.28 5.20
N CYS A 613 9.33 -25.88 4.26
CA CYS A 613 10.24 -25.19 3.37
C CYS A 613 9.83 -25.47 1.92
N VAL A 614 9.42 -24.43 1.19
CA VAL A 614 9.17 -24.49 -0.25
C VAL A 614 10.47 -24.20 -0.96
N TYR A 615 11.10 -25.25 -1.49
CA TYR A 615 12.34 -25.17 -2.24
C TYR A 615 12.04 -25.09 -3.74
N SER A 616 12.23 -23.90 -4.32
CA SER A 616 11.93 -23.62 -5.73
C SER A 616 13.18 -23.84 -6.60
N ARG A 617 13.09 -24.70 -7.62
CA ARG A 617 14.16 -24.91 -8.63
C ARG A 617 13.59 -24.82 -10.05
N SER A 618 14.46 -24.88 -11.05
CA SER A 618 14.08 -24.99 -12.47
C SER A 618 13.17 -26.18 -12.76
N ILE A 619 13.31 -27.27 -11.99
CA ILE A 619 12.48 -28.48 -12.06
C ILE A 619 11.12 -28.33 -11.34
N GLY A 620 10.80 -27.13 -10.83
CA GLY A 620 9.60 -26.79 -10.05
C GLY A 620 9.77 -26.93 -8.53
N ASP A 621 8.71 -26.63 -7.80
CA ASP A 621 8.74 -26.54 -6.33
C ASP A 621 8.74 -27.91 -5.63
N VAL A 622 9.51 -28.03 -4.53
CA VAL A 622 9.52 -29.18 -3.61
C VAL A 622 9.28 -28.67 -2.19
N VAL A 623 8.31 -29.26 -1.49
CA VAL A 623 7.96 -28.90 -0.11
C VAL A 623 8.63 -29.87 0.86
N PHE A 624 9.45 -29.34 1.76
CA PHE A 624 10.03 -30.08 2.88
C PHE A 624 9.26 -29.80 4.16
N PHE A 625 8.99 -30.83 4.97
CA PHE A 625 8.41 -30.69 6.31
C PHE A 625 8.78 -31.87 7.19
N SER A 626 8.48 -31.74 8.49
CA SER A 626 8.78 -32.76 9.49
C SER A 626 7.52 -33.20 10.22
N LEU A 627 7.35 -34.50 10.36
CA LEU A 627 6.27 -35.11 11.14
C LEU A 627 6.87 -35.79 12.37
N ARG A 628 6.19 -35.67 13.51
CA ARG A 628 6.46 -36.45 14.72
C ARG A 628 5.33 -37.44 14.92
N THR A 629 5.64 -38.72 14.94
CA THR A 629 4.65 -39.77 15.22
C THR A 629 4.31 -39.83 16.70
N SER A 630 3.20 -40.47 17.04
CA SER A 630 2.79 -40.75 18.42
C SER A 630 3.84 -41.51 19.25
N THR A 631 4.80 -42.20 18.60
CA THR A 631 5.93 -42.87 19.28
C THR A 631 7.14 -41.96 19.49
N GLY A 632 7.03 -40.67 19.16
CA GLY A 632 8.11 -39.69 19.25
C GLY A 632 9.16 -39.80 18.15
N THR A 633 8.89 -40.57 17.10
CA THR A 633 9.79 -40.71 15.95
C THR A 633 9.57 -39.56 14.97
N PHE A 634 10.66 -39.01 14.42
CA PHE A 634 10.59 -37.95 13.41
C PHE A 634 10.70 -38.53 12.00
N VAL A 635 9.91 -38.00 11.07
CA VAL A 635 9.93 -38.33 9.64
C VAL A 635 10.10 -37.03 8.87
N ARG A 636 11.13 -36.96 8.02
CA ARG A 636 11.31 -35.85 7.07
C ARG A 636 10.62 -36.21 5.77
N VAL A 637 9.82 -35.29 5.24
CA VAL A 637 9.05 -35.49 4.01
C VAL A 637 9.53 -34.49 2.97
N ALA A 638 9.79 -34.97 1.76
CA ALA A 638 9.98 -34.16 0.56
C ALA A 638 8.80 -34.43 -0.37
N LEU A 639 8.01 -33.39 -0.62
CA LEU A 639 6.74 -33.45 -1.34
C LEU A 639 6.85 -32.67 -2.65
N LYS A 640 6.73 -33.37 -3.78
CA LYS A 640 6.51 -32.76 -5.10
C LYS A 640 5.03 -32.64 -5.36
N VAL A 641 4.55 -31.46 -5.75
CA VAL A 641 3.16 -31.27 -6.16
C VAL A 641 3.14 -31.02 -7.66
N VAL A 642 2.35 -31.81 -8.37
CA VAL A 642 2.13 -31.67 -9.80
C VAL A 642 0.68 -31.28 -10.00
N PHE A 643 0.49 -30.17 -10.72
CA PHE A 643 -0.82 -29.63 -11.06
C PHE A 643 -1.07 -29.94 -12.53
N SER A 644 -2.13 -30.68 -12.83
CA SER A 644 -2.50 -31.04 -14.20
C SER A 644 -4.01 -30.94 -14.36
N ALA A 645 -4.45 -30.26 -15.43
CA ALA A 645 -5.83 -30.29 -15.87
C ALA A 645 -6.20 -31.64 -16.49
N GLU A 646 -5.22 -32.30 -17.10
CA GLU A 646 -5.37 -33.60 -17.77
C GLU A 646 -5.08 -34.76 -16.83
N GLU A 647 -5.52 -35.96 -17.22
CA GLU A 647 -5.19 -37.18 -16.50
C GLU A 647 -3.68 -37.42 -16.53
N VAL A 648 -3.12 -37.65 -15.37
CA VAL A 648 -1.68 -37.76 -15.19
C VAL A 648 -1.22 -39.12 -15.70
N THR A 649 -0.40 -39.12 -16.76
CA THR A 649 0.20 -40.34 -17.29
C THR A 649 1.30 -40.86 -16.36
N LEU A 650 1.62 -42.16 -16.47
CA LEU A 650 2.70 -42.78 -15.70
C LEU A 650 4.05 -42.09 -15.92
N ASP A 651 4.31 -41.59 -17.12
CA ASP A 651 5.55 -40.89 -17.42
C ASP A 651 5.70 -39.61 -16.59
N VAL A 652 4.61 -38.86 -16.39
CA VAL A 652 4.58 -37.66 -15.53
C VAL A 652 4.79 -38.04 -14.06
N TRP A 653 4.25 -39.19 -13.62
CA TRP A 653 4.53 -39.73 -12.28
C TRP A 653 6.00 -40.04 -12.09
N ASP A 654 6.58 -40.79 -13.03
CA ASP A 654 7.97 -41.21 -12.99
C ASP A 654 8.92 -40.01 -13.07
N GLU A 655 8.61 -39.02 -13.89
CA GLU A 655 9.39 -37.78 -13.98
C GLU A 655 9.32 -36.97 -12.68
N ALA A 656 8.12 -36.79 -12.11
CA ALA A 656 7.95 -36.09 -10.83
C ALA A 656 8.66 -36.84 -9.69
N TYR A 657 8.63 -38.17 -9.69
CA TYR A 657 9.34 -38.98 -8.71
C TYR A 657 10.86 -38.92 -8.90
N LYS A 658 11.35 -39.01 -10.15
CA LYS A 658 12.75 -38.80 -10.50
C LYS A 658 13.23 -37.43 -10.04
N SER A 659 12.40 -36.39 -10.14
CA SER A 659 12.74 -35.04 -9.66
C SER A 659 12.99 -34.95 -8.14
N LEU A 660 12.47 -35.91 -7.35
CA LEU A 660 12.71 -36.03 -5.91
C LEU A 660 13.94 -36.88 -5.56
N GLN A 661 14.65 -37.41 -6.55
CA GLN A 661 15.95 -38.04 -6.33
C GLN A 661 16.94 -37.00 -5.79
N VAL A 662 17.84 -37.45 -4.91
CA VAL A 662 18.71 -36.54 -4.15
C VAL A 662 19.61 -35.74 -5.10
N GLU A 663 20.01 -36.38 -6.19
CA GLU A 663 20.83 -35.85 -7.27
C GLU A 663 20.15 -34.69 -8.00
N ASN A 664 18.81 -34.67 -8.02
CA ASN A 664 18.02 -33.61 -8.65
C ASN A 664 17.62 -32.50 -7.66
N ILE A 665 17.55 -32.82 -6.37
CA ILE A 665 17.31 -31.82 -5.31
C ILE A 665 18.58 -30.98 -5.08
N ILE A 666 19.73 -31.64 -4.93
CA ILE A 666 20.98 -31.01 -4.54
C ILE A 666 21.70 -30.41 -5.77
N PRO A 667 22.11 -29.12 -5.76
CA PRO A 667 23.06 -28.62 -6.76
C PRO A 667 24.42 -29.27 -6.51
N ASP A 668 25.08 -29.77 -7.55
CA ASP A 668 26.38 -30.46 -7.45
C ASP A 668 26.42 -31.54 -6.34
N PRO A 669 25.78 -32.70 -6.58
CA PRO A 669 25.66 -33.76 -5.58
C PRO A 669 26.99 -34.22 -5.00
N GLU A 670 28.08 -34.20 -5.77
CA GLU A 670 29.41 -34.64 -5.31
C GLU A 670 29.90 -33.78 -4.15
N GLN A 671 29.68 -32.47 -4.21
CA GLN A 671 30.10 -31.53 -3.19
C GLN A 671 29.12 -31.49 -1.99
N HIS A 672 27.83 -31.62 -2.25
CA HIS A 672 26.81 -31.22 -1.29
C HIS A 672 26.03 -32.37 -0.63
N LEU A 673 26.14 -33.60 -1.14
CA LEU A 673 25.42 -34.77 -0.62
C LEU A 673 25.74 -35.09 0.84
N ALA A 674 27.01 -35.04 1.22
CA ALA A 674 27.44 -35.32 2.60
C ALA A 674 26.77 -34.35 3.58
N ARG A 675 26.80 -33.06 3.26
CA ARG A 675 26.21 -32.00 4.07
C ARG A 675 24.69 -32.11 4.14
N PHE A 676 24.01 -32.41 3.03
CA PHE A 676 22.57 -32.63 3.03
C PHE A 676 22.18 -33.80 3.93
N ASN A 677 22.90 -34.92 3.83
CA ASN A 677 22.67 -36.08 4.69
C ASN A 677 22.91 -35.77 6.17
N ASP A 678 23.90 -34.94 6.50
CA ASP A 678 24.15 -34.52 7.87
C ASP A 678 23.07 -33.56 8.40
N ALA A 679 22.57 -32.65 7.56
CA ALA A 679 21.45 -31.79 7.90
C ALA A 679 20.16 -32.60 8.15
N LEU A 680 19.92 -33.67 7.37
CA LEU A 680 18.78 -34.59 7.60
C LEU A 680 18.87 -35.35 8.92
N LYS A 681 20.09 -35.61 9.42
CA LYS A 681 20.31 -36.22 10.74
C LYS A 681 20.08 -35.26 11.90
N CYS A 682 20.01 -33.96 11.65
CA CYS A 682 19.68 -32.95 12.67
C CYS A 682 18.21 -33.12 13.08
N VAL A 683 17.96 -33.92 14.13
CA VAL A 683 16.65 -34.07 14.79
C VAL A 683 16.83 -34.01 16.32
N PRO A 684 15.79 -33.62 17.09
CA PRO A 684 15.85 -33.63 18.55
C PRO A 684 16.15 -35.03 19.12
N HIS A 685 16.85 -35.11 20.27
CA HIS A 685 17.21 -36.38 20.91
C HIS A 685 15.97 -37.27 21.15
N GLY A 686 15.92 -38.42 20.47
CA GLY A 686 14.87 -39.44 20.54
C GLY A 686 15.22 -40.67 19.71
N LYS A 687 14.50 -41.80 19.89
CA LYS A 687 14.70 -43.04 19.10
C LYS A 687 14.40 -42.75 17.62
N LEU A 688 15.47 -42.48 16.87
CA LEU A 688 15.49 -42.29 15.44
C LEU A 688 15.09 -43.58 14.73
N ALA A 689 14.00 -43.57 13.97
CA ALA A 689 13.84 -44.53 12.88
C ALA A 689 14.83 -44.14 11.77
N GLN A 690 15.28 -45.14 11.02
CA GLN A 690 16.27 -45.00 9.93
C GLN A 690 16.09 -43.70 9.14
N HIS A 691 17.17 -42.93 9.02
CA HIS A 691 17.24 -41.60 8.41
C HIS A 691 16.92 -41.66 6.91
N LYS A 692 15.65 -41.69 6.55
CA LYS A 692 15.20 -41.62 5.16
C LYS A 692 14.27 -40.43 4.97
N VAL A 693 14.54 -39.65 3.92
CA VAL A 693 13.57 -38.66 3.42
C VAL A 693 12.47 -39.44 2.73
N GLN A 694 11.24 -39.31 3.22
CA GLN A 694 10.09 -39.85 2.54
C GLN A 694 9.81 -38.99 1.32
N ARG A 695 9.95 -39.57 0.13
CA ARG A 695 9.57 -38.92 -1.14
C ARG A 695 8.08 -39.12 -1.35
N VAL A 696 7.38 -38.01 -1.59
CA VAL A 696 5.94 -38.00 -1.83
C VAL A 696 5.66 -37.21 -3.11
N VAL A 697 4.90 -37.79 -4.03
CA VAL A 697 4.36 -37.05 -5.19
C VAL A 697 2.87 -36.89 -5.02
N SER A 698 2.38 -35.65 -5.14
CA SER A 698 0.96 -35.29 -5.06
C SER A 698 0.44 -34.79 -6.38
N PHE A 699 -0.79 -35.20 -6.73
CA PHE A 699 -1.49 -34.71 -7.91
C PHE A 699 -2.83 -34.09 -7.56
N LEU A 700 -3.11 -32.94 -8.16
CA LEU A 700 -4.37 -32.22 -8.02
C LEU A 700 -4.99 -32.07 -9.41
N ARG A 701 -6.16 -32.70 -9.61
CA ARG A 701 -6.89 -32.76 -10.90
C ARG A 701 -7.98 -31.69 -10.95
N GLY A 702 -8.19 -31.10 -12.12
CA GLY A 702 -9.33 -30.22 -12.39
C GLY A 702 -10.64 -30.94 -12.66
N ASN A 703 -11.71 -30.40 -12.07
CA ASN A 703 -13.08 -30.90 -12.08
C ASN A 703 -13.46 -31.65 -13.35
N ASP A 704 -13.53 -32.97 -13.22
CA ASP A 704 -14.52 -33.75 -13.95
C ASP A 704 -15.34 -34.51 -12.89
N PRO A 705 -16.65 -34.23 -12.72
CA PRO A 705 -17.51 -34.94 -11.77
C PRO A 705 -17.87 -36.36 -12.23
N GLY A 706 -17.01 -36.97 -13.06
CA GLY A 706 -17.17 -38.34 -13.54
C GLY A 706 -17.25 -39.35 -12.39
N PRO A 707 -17.88 -40.51 -12.64
CA PRO A 707 -18.00 -41.56 -11.64
C PRO A 707 -16.63 -41.96 -11.12
N ASP A 708 -16.54 -42.06 -9.79
CA ASP A 708 -15.40 -42.47 -8.98
C ASP A 708 -14.29 -43.13 -9.82
N PRO A 709 -13.18 -42.45 -10.13
CA PRO A 709 -12.08 -43.08 -10.83
C PRO A 709 -11.59 -44.20 -9.91
N ARG A 710 -11.94 -45.44 -10.26
CA ARG A 710 -11.28 -46.60 -9.67
C ARG A 710 -9.80 -46.32 -9.84
N PRO A 711 -8.99 -46.37 -8.77
CA PRO A 711 -7.56 -46.18 -8.92
C PRO A 711 -7.08 -47.24 -9.92
N THR A 712 -6.70 -46.80 -11.12
CA THR A 712 -6.06 -47.68 -12.08
C THR A 712 -4.75 -48.08 -11.43
N ILE A 713 -4.69 -49.33 -10.97
CA ILE A 713 -3.53 -49.88 -10.29
C ILE A 713 -2.46 -50.03 -11.36
N PHE A 714 -1.54 -49.08 -11.42
CA PHE A 714 -0.39 -49.17 -12.28
C PHE A 714 0.73 -49.90 -11.54
N GLN A 715 1.10 -51.08 -12.04
CA GLN A 715 2.28 -51.80 -11.59
C GLN A 715 3.49 -51.22 -12.33
N SER A 716 4.35 -50.48 -11.62
CA SER A 716 5.67 -50.13 -12.14
C SER A 716 6.59 -51.35 -12.08
N SER A 717 7.26 -51.67 -13.18
CA SER A 717 8.33 -52.66 -13.19
C SER A 717 9.55 -52.16 -12.41
N GLU A 718 9.98 -52.97 -11.44
CA GLU A 718 11.33 -53.01 -10.86
C GLU A 718 11.88 -51.71 -10.22
N SER A 719 11.45 -51.40 -9.00
CA SER A 719 12.38 -50.87 -7.99
C SER A 719 11.99 -51.38 -6.59
N ASP A 720 12.87 -52.18 -5.98
CA ASP A 720 12.62 -52.96 -4.76
C ASP A 720 12.84 -52.15 -3.46
N SER A 721 12.90 -50.82 -3.54
CA SER A 721 13.02 -49.96 -2.36
C SER A 721 11.62 -49.58 -1.87
N GLY A 722 11.14 -50.21 -0.80
CA GLY A 722 9.85 -49.96 -0.15
C GLY A 722 9.68 -48.58 0.53
N ASP A 723 10.24 -47.52 -0.05
CA ASP A 723 10.31 -46.16 0.51
C ASP A 723 9.47 -45.13 -0.27
N SER A 724 8.51 -45.54 -1.10
CA SER A 724 7.74 -44.64 -1.99
C SER A 724 6.33 -44.38 -1.46
N ALA A 725 5.93 -43.11 -1.40
CA ALA A 725 4.58 -42.70 -1.00
C ALA A 725 3.99 -41.78 -2.06
N VAL A 726 2.69 -41.86 -2.27
CA VAL A 726 1.96 -41.00 -3.19
C VAL A 726 0.89 -40.23 -2.39
N LEU A 727 0.59 -39.00 -2.76
CA LEU A 727 -0.60 -38.30 -2.28
C LEU A 727 -1.60 -38.36 -3.44
N ASN A 728 -2.49 -39.35 -3.44
CA ASN A 728 -3.52 -39.41 -4.47
C ASN A 728 -4.60 -38.38 -4.12
N ALA A 729 -5.06 -37.65 -5.14
CA ALA A 729 -5.98 -36.52 -5.11
C ALA A 729 -6.83 -36.47 -3.83
N LEU A 730 -6.64 -35.39 -3.07
CA LEU A 730 -7.42 -35.05 -1.89
C LEU A 730 -8.91 -35.19 -2.21
N TYR A 731 -9.52 -36.28 -1.73
CA TYR A 731 -10.97 -36.36 -1.66
C TYR A 731 -11.41 -35.52 -0.45
N PHE A 732 -11.84 -34.29 -0.71
CA PHE A 732 -12.50 -33.41 0.26
C PHE A 732 -13.86 -34.02 0.68
N ARG A 733 -13.87 -35.16 1.38
CA ARG A 733 -15.12 -35.88 1.72
C ARG A 733 -15.79 -35.34 2.98
N GLU A 734 -15.09 -34.61 3.84
CA GLU A 734 -15.71 -33.99 5.02
C GLU A 734 -15.46 -32.47 5.05
N PRO A 735 -16.51 -31.63 5.16
CA PRO A 735 -16.34 -30.21 5.44
C PRO A 735 -15.64 -30.04 6.79
N LEU A 736 -14.46 -29.42 6.80
CA LEU A 736 -13.90 -28.89 8.03
C LEU A 736 -14.86 -27.84 8.59
N LYS A 737 -15.34 -28.05 9.82
CA LYS A 737 -16.43 -27.26 10.43
C LYS A 737 -16.01 -25.85 10.90
N THR A 738 -14.79 -25.40 10.60
CA THR A 738 -14.23 -24.15 11.13
C THR A 738 -13.68 -23.24 10.04
N PRO A 739 -13.91 -21.92 10.12
CA PRO A 739 -13.68 -21.03 8.98
C PRO A 739 -12.19 -20.89 8.67
N LEU A 740 -11.80 -21.27 7.45
CA LEU A 740 -10.43 -21.06 6.95
C LEU A 740 -10.11 -19.57 6.89
N LEU A 741 -11.08 -18.71 6.61
CA LEU A 741 -10.90 -17.25 6.59
C LEU A 741 -10.53 -16.66 7.97
N ASP A 742 -11.14 -17.14 9.05
CA ASP A 742 -10.80 -16.67 10.41
C ASP A 742 -9.40 -17.14 10.84
N SER A 743 -8.98 -18.32 10.37
CA SER A 743 -7.60 -18.78 10.49
C SER A 743 -6.66 -17.98 9.57
N MET A 744 -7.07 -17.62 8.36
CA MET A 744 -6.26 -16.80 7.45
C MET A 744 -5.95 -15.43 8.06
N LEU A 745 -6.93 -14.80 8.72
CA LEU A 745 -6.77 -13.48 9.35
C LEU A 745 -5.93 -13.52 10.63
N ALA A 746 -5.96 -14.63 11.38
CA ALA A 746 -5.14 -14.81 12.57
C ALA A 746 -3.67 -15.20 12.25
N GLY A 747 -3.40 -15.92 11.16
CA GLY A 747 -2.03 -16.24 10.71
C GLY A 747 -1.23 -15.03 10.21
N ILE A 748 -1.93 -13.99 9.71
CA ILE A 748 -1.36 -12.70 9.36
C ILE A 748 -1.23 -11.82 10.63
N GLY A 749 -1.18 -12.36 11.86
CA GLY A 749 -1.29 -11.57 13.09
C GLY A 749 -0.06 -11.12 13.88
N GLY A 750 0.58 -11.97 14.68
CA GLY A 750 1.13 -11.45 15.95
C GLY A 750 2.62 -11.10 16.12
N SER A 751 2.94 -10.75 17.38
CA SER A 751 4.18 -10.97 18.17
C SER A 751 3.94 -10.66 19.68
N CYS A 752 4.50 -11.44 20.62
CA CYS A 752 5.16 -11.00 21.90
C CYS A 752 5.56 -12.18 22.83
N SER A 753 6.66 -12.01 23.56
CA SER A 753 7.43 -13.05 24.30
C SER A 753 6.79 -13.55 25.62
N PRO A 754 7.17 -14.73 26.16
CA PRO A 754 6.53 -15.35 27.31
C PRO A 754 7.21 -15.00 28.65
N LYS A 755 6.45 -14.50 29.63
CA LYS A 755 6.73 -14.74 31.05
C LYS A 755 5.46 -15.09 31.82
N SER A 756 5.49 -16.32 32.35
CA SER A 756 4.71 -16.91 33.45
C SER A 756 3.20 -16.71 33.49
N ARG A 757 2.45 -17.80 33.28
CA ARG A 757 1.16 -18.02 33.95
C ARG A 757 1.16 -19.36 34.67
N ARG A 758 0.96 -19.29 35.99
CA ARG A 758 0.41 -20.37 36.82
C ARG A 758 -1.13 -20.31 36.75
N ASP A 759 -1.71 -21.46 37.05
CA ASP A 759 -3.13 -21.83 37.09
C ASP A 759 -4.10 -20.77 37.66
N VAL A 760 -5.35 -20.78 37.16
CA VAL A 760 -6.60 -20.99 37.94
C VAL A 760 -7.84 -20.89 37.02
N GLY A 761 -8.67 -21.95 37.03
CA GLY A 761 -10.14 -21.86 37.19
C GLY A 761 -11.06 -21.69 35.97
N GLN A 762 -11.83 -22.74 35.63
CA GLN A 762 -13.13 -22.69 34.96
C GLN A 762 -14.25 -22.15 35.91
N PRO A 763 -15.56 -22.14 35.54
CA PRO A 763 -16.23 -21.36 34.49
C PRO A 763 -17.51 -20.67 35.05
N LEU A 764 -18.16 -19.75 34.32
CA LEU A 764 -19.56 -19.45 34.62
C LEU A 764 -20.43 -19.17 33.39
N ARG A 765 -21.52 -19.96 33.38
CA ARG A 765 -22.60 -20.09 32.41
C ARG A 765 -23.61 -18.92 32.50
N LYS A 766 -24.25 -18.68 31.35
CA LYS A 766 -25.67 -18.33 31.15
C LYS A 766 -26.19 -17.05 31.80
N GLN A 767 -26.59 -16.10 30.96
CA GLN A 767 -27.87 -15.35 30.96
C GLN A 767 -27.71 -14.23 29.90
N LEU A 768 -28.46 -14.19 28.80
CA LEU A 768 -29.81 -13.60 28.76
C LEU A 768 -30.47 -13.93 27.40
N LYS A 769 -31.57 -14.68 27.45
CA LYS A 769 -32.68 -14.56 26.49
C LYS A 769 -33.59 -13.44 27.02
N ARG A 770 -33.84 -12.38 26.25
CA ARG A 770 -35.10 -11.63 26.33
C ARG A 770 -35.35 -10.72 25.12
N LYS A 771 -36.44 -11.09 24.42
CA LYS A 771 -37.51 -10.26 23.82
C LYS A 771 -37.11 -8.96 23.09
N ARG A 772 -37.23 -8.98 21.75
CA ARG A 772 -37.52 -7.79 20.95
C ARG A 772 -39.02 -7.75 20.64
N SER A 773 -39.71 -6.73 21.15
CA SER A 773 -41.01 -6.28 20.63
C SER A 773 -40.77 -5.21 19.57
N ARG A 774 -41.50 -5.33 18.46
CA ARG A 774 -41.64 -4.30 17.42
C ARG A 774 -42.61 -3.21 17.93
N SER A 775 -42.25 -1.95 17.74
CA SER A 775 -43.19 -0.85 17.46
C SER A 775 -42.41 0.37 16.95
N ASP A 776 -42.66 0.69 15.69
CA ASP A 776 -42.82 2.01 15.04
C ASP A 776 -42.20 3.28 15.63
N LEU A 777 -41.53 4.04 14.74
CA LEU A 777 -41.62 5.51 14.53
C LEU A 777 -40.53 5.88 13.51
N LYS A 778 -40.86 6.08 12.22
CA LYS A 778 -41.11 7.40 11.59
C LYS A 778 -40.24 8.53 12.17
N TYR A 779 -39.16 8.88 11.48
CA TYR A 779 -38.91 10.20 10.91
C TYR A 779 -37.99 10.06 9.70
#